data_AF-A0A812LV49-F1
#
_entry.id   AF-A0A812LV49-F1
#
_cell.length_a   1.000
_cell.length_b   1.000
_cell.length_c   1.000
_cell.angle_alpha   90.00
_cell.angle_beta   90.00
_cell.angle_gamma   90.00
#
_symmetry.space_group_name_H-M   'P 1'
#
loop_
_entity.id
_entity.type
_entity.pdbx_description
1 polymer ?
#
loop_
_entity_poly.entity_id
_entity_poly.type
_entity_poly.pdbx_seq_one_letter_code
_entity_poly.pdbx_strand_id
1 'polypeptide(L)'
;NPPDEQALQKLIKPSDPGSVAVRAVSSMRQLMFEAQALCVTTLKSSLEGESDKKTDLAPAERQARINEQKKRLVGLELTGSYENAFCNYAYVGAVLDQDFLSYLEPRRFLARAAEVSRDKPGKELTLDESSRILIKDRAYKDKISLQTELQLAEALSRRALACDIMQLCSFSVMDKWHRKLLGHLSEHPPPRYSRITMEQLLRCDRAAFVYMAEHVPSLKRDSSGSLPLDKAIEELASILKVMYHLNPLPGPSLKGGNGNKGRGRGNKGGQGQKRTADGAAKKGGKDSGKGLRMPAGLTDPNLKHNTEVTDSYSLPTALPLQRVFLKVIEIPQPVPDDLQQYLTRVRQRVSGGPLCDLTFIEIFCGAGGLCAAVRKSGLTHSKGVDHKAVDGLLCPLITIDLATTSGQALLFRILGQPSVVALHLAPPCGTASAARSIPVPGRKAPQPLRSHTSPDGLEGLIGTSLKRVSVANCLYQLTADVITYAFEHGLLWLCENPNRSLFWATSPMKILQKIPHILTRAHHCMFGSQRRKHTLFAHGVPQLQKVGVLCDGNHAHLPWGLLPNGSFAAHAEVAYPPMLCRAMACAVREQLIIMGARGPVESLLLADLSVHKAAQVALSKQAGKKLPPLVPEFSSRVSLCGPPELMPKISPLKSPFPIPAAIHVVSQLRPNDPETPTLPKKDPPDEHALLEVSPSKVHQTFGIPWTPDQFVALACKAQHPKMLTNCLPEQLKQAITRRVKQGRTEVLRKWFLRAKELKDLGPDPCVHSSIAPLLQGKCMRLLRELIAASEYGDKSLPEDIGKGFDLLGQIPASNVLPKKASFASLTIEDVRTVAKENQEVYNLTMQEVEQGWVRGPIPLDDLPPQSILTRRFGVVQSSFDSEKGSVRKVRPIDDFTASLANLTSCGEETIAPHSVDVILAGLVFRAKTARRAGAPKCLVAKTVDLRKAYKQLPLSESARKDAYLSVWCPSEKTVHIFQSLVLPFGSRPSVLGFYRSSHCLWHVGVKLLDLHWSLFYDDYVVVSSNDESSHLCMVLDSFFELVHWQTSKEKEAPFNAYARALGVEISLADSRAGVFSVCNTKSRKAELARSIASMISNGGAPAKTFESLRGRWFSEDLDQDEISSPNVEGKEGFIYELEALAAVRGVLDLCSQLRHTDVVLFLDNDAALRALIKSNSSSPVLQALLVKLNEFEIANDLSIWFERIASASNPADAPSRGEVKHLPASFRIRLDRHVLLRAM
;
A
#
# COMPACT_ATOMS: atom_id res chain seq x y z
N ASN A 1 50.69 -2.37 -21.87
CA ASN A 1 50.52 -2.87 -23.27
C ASN A 1 50.10 -4.32 -23.20
N PRO A 2 49.21 -4.80 -24.10
CA PRO A 2 48.98 -6.23 -24.27
C PRO A 2 50.28 -6.93 -24.72
N PRO A 3 50.49 -8.22 -24.38
CA PRO A 3 51.65 -8.96 -24.83
C PRO A 3 51.60 -9.20 -26.34
N ASP A 4 52.76 -9.03 -26.99
CA ASP A 4 52.91 -9.25 -28.43
C ASP A 4 52.80 -10.75 -28.77
N GLU A 5 52.42 -11.07 -30.01
CA GLU A 5 52.00 -12.41 -30.39
C GLU A 5 53.15 -13.44 -30.30
N GLN A 6 54.38 -13.02 -30.64
CA GLN A 6 55.57 -13.85 -30.45
C GLN A 6 55.87 -14.16 -28.97
N ALA A 7 55.50 -13.28 -28.04
CA ALA A 7 55.66 -13.53 -26.61
C ALA A 7 54.64 -14.57 -26.10
N LEU A 8 53.39 -14.48 -26.58
CA LEU A 8 52.35 -15.49 -26.30
C LEU A 8 52.71 -16.86 -26.89
N GLN A 9 53.21 -16.91 -28.13
CA GLN A 9 53.66 -18.14 -28.76
C GLN A 9 54.82 -18.80 -28.00
N LYS A 10 55.84 -18.00 -27.61
CA LYS A 10 56.95 -18.47 -26.76
C LYS A 10 56.51 -18.97 -25.38
N LEU A 11 55.44 -18.40 -24.81
CA LEU A 11 54.89 -18.85 -23.53
C LEU A 11 54.22 -20.24 -23.64
N ILE A 12 53.62 -20.55 -24.80
CA ILE A 12 52.96 -21.84 -25.08
C ILE A 12 53.97 -22.91 -25.51
N LYS A 13 54.96 -22.55 -26.34
CA LYS A 13 56.09 -23.41 -26.72
C LYS A 13 57.38 -22.57 -26.81
N PRO A 14 58.28 -22.65 -25.82
CA PRO A 14 59.55 -21.91 -25.87
C PRO A 14 60.50 -22.35 -26.99
N SER A 15 60.44 -23.62 -27.40
CA SER A 15 61.39 -24.26 -28.32
C SER A 15 61.05 -24.13 -29.81
N ASP A 16 59.77 -23.95 -30.15
CA ASP A 16 59.31 -23.63 -31.51
C ASP A 16 58.01 -22.79 -31.43
N PRO A 17 58.13 -21.45 -31.51
CA PRO A 17 56.98 -20.55 -31.50
C PRO A 17 56.13 -20.61 -32.79
N GLY A 18 56.71 -21.01 -33.92
CA GLY A 18 56.04 -21.03 -35.22
C GLY A 18 55.02 -22.16 -35.35
N SER A 19 55.24 -23.27 -34.64
CA SER A 19 54.32 -24.42 -34.56
C SER A 19 52.98 -24.13 -33.86
N VAL A 20 52.80 -22.99 -33.17
CA VAL A 20 51.67 -22.81 -32.24
C VAL A 20 50.39 -22.42 -33.00
N ALA A 21 49.38 -23.30 -32.97
CA ALA A 21 48.11 -23.09 -33.64
C ALA A 21 47.38 -21.82 -33.16
N VAL A 22 46.92 -20.99 -34.11
CA VAL A 22 46.33 -19.65 -33.84
C VAL A 22 45.18 -19.70 -32.82
N ARG A 23 44.37 -20.77 -32.80
CA ARG A 23 43.31 -20.94 -31.79
C ARG A 23 43.86 -20.98 -30.37
N ALA A 24 44.96 -21.69 -30.12
CA ALA A 24 45.60 -21.73 -28.80
C ALA A 24 46.17 -20.36 -28.39
N VAL A 25 46.81 -19.63 -29.32
CA VAL A 25 47.28 -18.26 -29.06
C VAL A 25 46.11 -17.32 -28.74
N SER A 26 44.99 -17.47 -29.43
CA SER A 26 43.76 -16.69 -29.21
C SER A 26 43.14 -17.00 -27.84
N SER A 27 43.00 -18.28 -27.45
CA SER A 27 42.54 -18.67 -26.12
C SER A 27 43.48 -18.19 -25.00
N MET A 28 44.80 -18.24 -25.22
CA MET A 28 45.79 -17.72 -24.26
C MET A 28 45.69 -16.19 -24.11
N ARG A 29 45.46 -15.48 -25.23
CA ARG A 29 45.23 -14.02 -25.23
C ARG A 29 43.92 -13.65 -24.53
N GLN A 30 42.86 -14.47 -24.67
CA GLN A 30 41.61 -14.29 -23.94
C GLN A 30 41.79 -14.54 -22.43
N LEU A 31 42.37 -15.68 -22.03
CA LEU A 31 42.66 -15.98 -20.62
C LEU A 31 43.56 -14.93 -19.95
N MET A 32 44.58 -14.42 -20.65
CA MET A 32 45.39 -13.32 -20.14
C MET A 32 44.62 -11.99 -20.05
N PHE A 33 43.70 -11.71 -20.97
CA PHE A 33 42.84 -10.53 -20.90
C PHE A 33 41.84 -10.63 -19.73
N GLU A 34 41.24 -11.80 -19.51
CA GLU A 34 40.33 -12.08 -18.40
C GLU A 34 41.06 -12.04 -17.05
N ALA A 35 42.25 -12.64 -16.95
CA ALA A 35 43.09 -12.55 -15.76
C ALA A 35 43.58 -11.10 -15.48
N GLN A 36 43.94 -10.34 -16.51
CA GLN A 36 44.27 -8.91 -16.35
C GLN A 36 43.05 -8.08 -15.96
N ALA A 37 41.87 -8.36 -16.53
CA ALA A 37 40.61 -7.73 -16.13
C ALA A 37 40.26 -8.06 -14.67
N LEU A 38 40.48 -9.30 -14.21
CA LEU A 38 40.32 -9.70 -12.81
C LEU A 38 41.31 -8.98 -11.88
N CYS A 39 42.60 -8.93 -12.21
CA CYS A 39 43.58 -8.18 -11.43
C CYS A 39 43.28 -6.68 -11.39
N VAL A 40 42.88 -6.07 -12.52
CA VAL A 40 42.46 -4.66 -12.58
C VAL A 40 41.15 -4.43 -11.81
N THR A 41 40.24 -5.39 -11.78
CA THR A 41 39.00 -5.32 -10.99
C THR A 41 39.28 -5.47 -9.49
N THR A 42 40.25 -6.30 -9.10
CA THR A 42 40.71 -6.47 -7.71
C THR A 42 41.47 -5.23 -7.22
N LEU A 43 42.29 -4.62 -8.09
CA LEU A 43 42.94 -3.33 -7.83
C LEU A 43 41.90 -2.20 -7.76
N LYS A 44 40.88 -2.19 -8.64
CA LYS A 44 39.73 -1.28 -8.55
C LYS A 44 38.98 -1.45 -7.24
N SER A 45 38.64 -2.67 -6.81
CA SER A 45 37.99 -2.88 -5.49
C SER A 45 38.86 -2.44 -4.30
N SER A 46 40.18 -2.33 -4.50
CA SER A 46 41.14 -1.80 -3.53
C SER A 46 41.36 -0.28 -3.63
N LEU A 47 40.85 0.38 -4.68
CA LEU A 47 41.05 1.80 -5.00
C LEU A 47 39.74 2.62 -5.05
N GLU A 48 38.61 1.98 -5.34
CA GLU A 48 37.28 2.61 -5.45
C GLU A 48 36.58 2.76 -4.09
N GLY A 49 37.38 2.94 -3.04
CA GLY A 49 36.93 3.46 -1.76
C GLY A 49 36.63 4.96 -1.87
N GLU A 50 35.41 5.34 -1.49
CA GLU A 50 34.92 6.72 -1.36
C GLU A 50 34.71 7.56 -2.64
N SER A 51 33.45 7.69 -3.07
CA SER A 51 32.79 9.02 -3.07
C SER A 51 31.26 8.96 -3.29
N ASP A 52 30.46 8.91 -2.23
CA ASP A 52 29.13 9.53 -2.22
C ASP A 52 28.71 9.91 -0.79
N LYS A 53 28.52 11.21 -0.53
CA LYS A 53 28.08 11.89 0.72
C LYS A 53 28.63 11.39 2.08
N LYS A 54 29.52 12.21 2.67
CA LYS A 54 30.31 11.97 3.90
C LYS A 54 29.58 11.77 5.25
N THR A 55 28.29 11.44 5.27
CA THR A 55 27.54 11.25 6.53
C THR A 55 27.81 9.89 7.21
N ASP A 56 28.25 8.88 6.44
CA ASP A 56 28.67 7.56 6.93
C ASP A 56 30.15 7.33 6.57
N LEU A 57 30.99 6.99 7.57
CA LEU A 57 32.37 6.54 7.32
C LEU A 57 32.35 5.29 6.42
N ALA A 58 33.13 5.27 5.34
CA ALA A 58 33.17 4.12 4.44
C ALA A 58 33.55 2.83 5.19
N PRO A 59 33.04 1.63 4.84
CA PRO A 59 33.27 0.42 5.65
C PRO A 59 34.75 0.10 5.92
N ALA A 60 35.63 0.33 4.93
CA ALA A 60 37.07 0.17 5.09
C ALA A 60 37.68 1.24 6.02
N GLU A 61 37.36 2.52 5.81
CA GLU A 61 37.85 3.63 6.64
C GLU A 61 37.39 3.50 8.11
N ARG A 62 36.11 3.13 8.30
CA ARG A 62 35.49 2.82 9.58
C ARG A 62 36.23 1.70 10.31
N GLN A 63 36.54 0.60 9.61
CA GLN A 63 37.29 -0.51 10.18
C GLN A 63 38.75 -0.13 10.49
N ALA A 64 39.38 0.70 9.66
CA ALA A 64 40.72 1.24 9.93
C ALA A 64 40.73 2.11 11.21
N ARG A 65 39.80 3.06 11.35
CA ARG A 65 39.64 3.90 12.56
C ARG A 65 39.31 3.08 13.82
N ILE A 66 38.47 2.04 13.70
CA ILE A 66 38.20 1.10 14.81
C ILE A 66 39.46 0.33 15.22
N ASN A 67 40.25 -0.15 14.24
CA ASN A 67 41.50 -0.86 14.50
C ASN A 67 42.57 0.06 15.11
N GLU A 68 42.61 1.34 14.72
CA GLU A 68 43.48 2.36 15.32
C GLU A 68 43.04 2.70 16.75
N GLN A 69 41.73 2.89 17.01
CA GLN A 69 41.19 3.09 18.36
C GLN A 69 41.52 1.88 19.26
N LYS A 70 41.36 0.65 18.76
CA LYS A 70 41.76 -0.58 19.48
C LYS A 70 43.26 -0.66 19.76
N LYS A 71 44.12 -0.18 18.85
CA LYS A 71 45.59 -0.06 19.07
C LYS A 71 45.97 1.06 20.04
N ARG A 72 45.13 2.10 20.20
CA ARG A 72 45.39 3.25 21.10
C ARG A 72 44.84 3.05 22.51
N LEU A 73 43.73 2.33 22.66
CA LEU A 73 43.05 2.06 23.94
C LEU A 73 43.37 0.67 24.51
N VAL A 74 44.65 0.27 24.44
CA VAL A 74 45.12 -1.03 24.96
C VAL A 74 44.84 -1.13 26.46
N GLY A 75 44.04 -2.12 26.85
CA GLY A 75 43.57 -2.30 28.23
C GLY A 75 42.06 -2.10 28.43
N LEU A 76 41.33 -1.59 27.42
CA LEU A 76 39.86 -1.64 27.36
C LEU A 76 39.42 -2.73 26.38
N GLU A 77 38.57 -3.66 26.84
CA GLU A 77 38.02 -4.70 25.97
C GLU A 77 36.84 -4.13 25.16
N LEU A 78 37.13 -3.70 23.92
CA LEU A 78 36.16 -3.09 23.00
C LEU A 78 35.35 -4.17 22.24
N THR A 79 34.69 -5.02 23.02
CA THR A 79 33.89 -6.20 22.63
C THR A 79 32.55 -6.19 23.39
N GLY A 80 31.56 -6.97 22.94
CA GLY A 80 30.30 -7.16 23.65
C GLY A 80 29.56 -5.85 23.98
N SER A 81 29.30 -5.58 25.26
CA SER A 81 28.63 -4.36 25.73
C SER A 81 29.31 -3.07 25.26
N TYR A 82 30.64 -3.02 25.14
CA TYR A 82 31.36 -1.80 24.77
C TYR A 82 31.54 -1.63 23.25
N GLU A 83 31.15 -2.63 22.45
CA GLU A 83 31.19 -2.53 20.99
C GLU A 83 30.05 -1.65 20.46
N ASN A 84 30.40 -0.57 19.76
CA ASN A 84 29.44 0.40 19.24
C ASN A 84 28.64 -0.14 18.04
N ALA A 85 27.31 0.03 18.07
CA ALA A 85 26.47 -0.09 16.89
C ALA A 85 26.86 0.96 15.83
N PHE A 86 26.78 0.58 14.56
CA PHE A 86 27.16 1.41 13.41
C PHE A 86 26.26 2.64 13.27
N CYS A 87 24.98 2.52 13.61
CA CYS A 87 24.05 3.64 13.71
C CYS A 87 24.48 4.74 14.70
N ASN A 88 25.35 4.44 15.68
CA ASN A 88 25.87 5.44 16.62
C ASN A 88 26.84 6.39 15.92
N TYR A 89 27.68 5.89 15.00
CA TYR A 89 28.59 6.71 14.20
C TYR A 89 27.81 7.66 13.27
N ALA A 90 26.79 7.14 12.56
CA ALA A 90 25.92 7.95 11.71
C ALA A 90 25.14 9.02 12.51
N TYR A 91 24.73 8.74 13.76
CA TYR A 91 24.11 9.74 14.63
C TYR A 91 25.08 10.88 14.99
N VAL A 92 26.35 10.58 15.28
CA VAL A 92 27.37 11.61 15.56
C VAL A 92 27.77 12.36 14.28
N GLY A 93 27.92 11.65 13.15
CA GLY A 93 28.20 12.24 11.84
C GLY A 93 27.16 13.27 11.41
N ALA A 94 25.88 12.98 11.62
CA ALA A 94 24.79 13.92 11.35
C ALA A 94 24.84 15.22 12.19
N VAL A 95 25.60 15.26 13.29
CA VAL A 95 25.83 16.48 14.10
C VAL A 95 27.04 17.26 13.60
N LEU A 96 28.08 16.56 13.12
CA LEU A 96 29.24 17.17 12.45
C LEU A 96 28.84 17.80 11.09
N ASP A 97 28.02 17.11 10.29
CA ASP A 97 27.49 17.62 9.02
C ASP A 97 26.63 18.90 9.18
N GLN A 98 26.00 19.08 10.35
CA GLN A 98 25.22 20.27 10.70
C GLN A 98 26.07 21.40 11.30
N ASP A 99 27.34 21.13 11.64
CA ASP A 99 28.29 22.06 12.28
C ASP A 99 27.75 22.74 13.57
N PHE A 100 26.75 22.12 14.21
CA PHE A 100 26.02 22.68 15.35
C PHE A 100 25.76 21.60 16.40
N LEU A 101 26.14 21.86 17.66
CA LEU A 101 26.10 20.84 18.70
C LEU A 101 24.67 20.55 19.20
N SER A 102 24.07 19.48 18.69
CA SER A 102 22.82 18.93 19.25
C SER A 102 23.10 17.97 20.42
N TYR A 103 22.13 17.83 21.34
CA TYR A 103 22.26 16.95 22.50
C TYR A 103 22.33 15.46 22.09
N LEU A 104 23.50 14.86 22.28
CA LEU A 104 23.75 13.44 22.06
C LEU A 104 23.22 12.59 23.23
N GLU A 105 21.90 12.33 23.21
CA GLU A 105 21.19 11.63 24.29
C GLU A 105 21.76 10.21 24.53
N PRO A 106 22.28 9.88 25.74
CA PRO A 106 22.91 8.59 26.03
C PRO A 106 22.04 7.36 25.68
N ARG A 107 20.71 7.50 25.78
CA ARG A 107 19.75 6.44 25.44
C ARG A 107 19.83 5.95 23.99
N ARG A 108 20.47 6.69 23.08
CA ARG A 108 20.57 6.32 21.65
C ARG A 108 21.86 5.57 21.30
N PHE A 109 22.78 5.34 22.26
CA PHE A 109 24.06 4.68 22.01
C PHE A 109 23.97 3.17 22.30
N LEU A 110 23.66 2.42 21.25
CA LEU A 110 23.39 0.99 21.28
C LEU A 110 24.67 0.14 21.21
N ALA A 111 24.66 -1.05 21.81
CA ALA A 111 25.70 -2.05 21.58
C ALA A 111 25.49 -2.77 20.23
N ARG A 112 26.56 -3.19 19.56
CA ARG A 112 26.54 -3.79 18.21
C ARG A 112 25.62 -5.02 18.08
N ALA A 113 25.58 -5.88 19.10
CA ALA A 113 24.69 -7.05 19.12
C ALA A 113 23.21 -6.64 18.95
N ALA A 114 22.77 -5.57 19.63
CA ALA A 114 21.40 -5.06 19.59
C ALA A 114 21.04 -4.31 18.28
N GLU A 115 22.01 -4.14 17.37
CA GLU A 115 21.81 -3.66 16.00
C GLU A 115 21.74 -4.82 14.99
N VAL A 116 22.50 -5.89 15.23
CA VAL A 116 22.50 -7.11 14.39
C VAL A 116 21.22 -7.93 14.57
N SER A 117 20.64 -7.94 15.77
CA SER A 117 19.40 -8.65 16.12
C SER A 117 18.11 -7.99 15.57
N ARG A 118 18.14 -7.43 14.35
CA ARG A 118 17.07 -6.56 13.83
C ARG A 118 16.63 -6.88 12.41
N ASP A 119 15.32 -6.87 12.20
CA ASP A 119 14.72 -6.75 10.87
C ASP A 119 15.03 -5.40 10.22
N LYS A 120 15.17 -5.42 8.89
CA LYS A 120 15.46 -4.23 8.05
C LYS A 120 14.35 -3.17 8.18
N PRO A 121 14.69 -1.87 8.14
CA PRO A 121 13.71 -0.82 8.36
C PRO A 121 12.71 -0.72 7.19
N GLY A 122 11.46 -0.41 7.52
CA GLY A 122 10.50 0.05 6.51
C GLY A 122 10.95 1.37 5.88
N LYS A 123 10.56 1.61 4.63
CA LYS A 123 10.92 2.84 3.90
C LYS A 123 9.98 4.00 4.23
N GLU A 124 10.53 5.20 4.36
CA GLU A 124 9.86 6.45 4.65
C GLU A 124 9.85 7.36 3.40
N LEU A 125 8.74 8.06 3.18
CA LEU A 125 8.48 8.88 1.99
C LEU A 125 8.64 10.36 2.34
N THR A 126 9.86 10.87 2.28
CA THR A 126 10.13 12.30 2.48
C THR A 126 9.97 13.08 1.18
N LEU A 127 9.24 14.19 1.21
CA LEU A 127 9.22 15.17 0.12
C LEU A 127 10.40 16.14 0.31
N ASP A 128 11.14 16.35 -0.79
CA ASP A 128 12.19 17.36 -0.89
C ASP A 128 11.60 18.77 -1.09
N GLU A 129 12.39 19.84 -0.90
CA GLU A 129 11.96 21.23 -1.16
C GLU A 129 11.57 21.46 -2.63
N SER A 130 12.09 20.61 -3.53
CA SER A 130 11.70 20.52 -4.95
C SER A 130 10.45 19.65 -5.20
N SER A 131 9.63 19.36 -4.18
CA SER A 131 8.41 18.54 -4.23
C SER A 131 8.58 17.15 -4.88
N ARG A 132 9.77 16.56 -4.79
CA ARG A 132 10.06 15.20 -5.26
C ARG A 132 10.03 14.22 -4.10
N ILE A 133 9.36 13.10 -4.31
CA ILE A 133 9.28 11.99 -3.35
C ILE A 133 10.63 11.26 -3.32
N LEU A 134 11.36 11.42 -2.22
CA LEU A 134 12.55 10.63 -1.89
C LEU A 134 12.16 9.52 -0.94
N ILE A 135 12.29 8.28 -1.42
CA ILE A 135 12.18 7.07 -0.61
C ILE A 135 13.50 6.92 0.16
N LYS A 136 13.50 7.20 1.46
CA LYS A 136 14.64 6.97 2.35
C LYS A 136 14.33 5.78 3.25
N ASP A 137 15.34 5.04 3.69
CA ASP A 137 15.15 4.02 4.71
C ASP A 137 14.96 4.71 6.07
N ARG A 138 13.96 4.30 6.85
CA ARG A 138 13.51 5.02 8.04
C ARG A 138 14.59 5.04 9.12
N ALA A 139 15.06 6.24 9.49
CA ALA A 139 16.12 6.40 10.47
C ALA A 139 15.68 5.95 11.88
N TYR A 140 16.37 4.92 12.42
CA TYR A 140 16.10 4.41 13.76
C TYR A 140 16.32 5.48 14.85
N LYS A 141 15.36 5.57 15.78
CA LYS A 141 15.37 6.50 16.94
C LYS A 141 15.16 5.73 18.25
N ASP A 142 15.62 4.49 18.29
CA ASP A 142 15.42 3.61 19.44
C ASP A 142 16.16 4.12 20.67
N LYS A 143 15.65 3.72 21.83
CA LYS A 143 16.16 4.14 23.14
C LYS A 143 16.36 2.93 24.03
N ILE A 144 17.58 2.69 24.48
CA ILE A 144 17.82 1.70 25.54
C ILE A 144 17.17 2.15 26.85
N SER A 145 16.68 1.16 27.58
CA SER A 145 16.30 1.32 28.98
C SER A 145 17.57 1.53 29.79
N LEU A 146 17.60 2.62 30.56
CA LEU A 146 18.66 2.93 31.52
C LEU A 146 18.04 2.75 32.91
N GLN A 147 17.97 1.49 33.34
CA GLN A 147 17.39 1.08 34.63
C GLN A 147 18.46 0.87 35.69
N THR A 148 19.71 0.60 35.29
CA THR A 148 20.85 0.47 36.20
C THR A 148 21.94 1.50 35.89
N GLU A 149 22.74 1.84 36.91
CA GLU A 149 23.88 2.74 36.77
C GLU A 149 24.93 2.19 35.80
N LEU A 150 25.08 0.85 35.75
CA LEU A 150 25.93 0.16 34.77
C LEU A 150 25.46 0.40 33.32
N GLN A 151 24.16 0.27 33.03
CA GLN A 151 23.62 0.54 31.68
C GLN A 151 23.85 2.00 31.26
N LEU A 152 23.79 2.95 32.20
CA LEU A 152 24.11 4.36 31.96
C LEU A 152 25.63 4.55 31.70
N ALA A 153 26.49 3.92 32.50
CA ALA A 153 27.94 3.99 32.32
C ALA A 153 28.41 3.40 30.98
N GLU A 154 27.89 2.23 30.60
CA GLU A 154 28.12 1.65 29.27
C GLU A 154 27.66 2.59 28.14
N ALA A 155 26.46 3.17 28.25
CA ALA A 155 25.90 4.05 27.23
C ALA A 155 26.72 5.35 27.06
N LEU A 156 27.23 5.89 28.17
CA LEU A 156 28.15 7.03 28.17
C LEU A 156 29.50 6.66 27.56
N SER A 157 30.04 5.48 27.87
CA SER A 157 31.29 4.97 27.28
C SER A 157 31.15 4.75 25.77
N ARG A 158 30.04 4.14 25.32
CA ARG A 158 29.69 3.99 23.90
C ARG A 158 29.58 5.34 23.20
N ARG A 159 28.99 6.37 23.84
CA ARG A 159 28.96 7.76 23.34
C ARG A 159 30.37 8.33 23.16
N ALA A 160 31.26 8.21 24.16
CA ALA A 160 32.63 8.70 24.07
C ALA A 160 33.42 8.01 22.93
N LEU A 161 33.33 6.69 22.81
CA LEU A 161 33.99 5.91 21.75
C LEU A 161 33.48 6.26 20.35
N ALA A 162 32.19 6.59 20.21
CA ALA A 162 31.59 7.00 18.93
C ALA A 162 32.04 8.42 18.52
N CYS A 163 32.11 9.35 19.47
CA CYS A 163 32.62 10.70 19.21
C CYS A 163 34.11 10.71 18.85
N ASP A 164 34.90 9.80 19.43
CA ASP A 164 36.33 9.67 19.14
C ASP A 164 36.61 9.12 17.73
N ILE A 165 35.88 8.08 17.28
CA ILE A 165 35.97 7.56 15.90
C ILE A 165 35.52 8.61 14.87
N MET A 166 34.47 9.38 15.17
CA MET A 166 34.01 10.47 14.32
C MET A 166 34.87 11.75 14.44
N GLN A 167 35.85 11.78 15.35
CA GLN A 167 36.73 12.93 15.61
C GLN A 167 35.98 14.21 16.05
N LEU A 168 34.88 14.06 16.79
CA LEU A 168 34.14 15.17 17.41
C LEU A 168 34.78 15.61 18.74
N CYS A 169 35.28 14.65 19.54
CA CYS A 169 36.04 14.89 20.77
C CYS A 169 36.88 13.66 21.12
N SER A 170 37.98 13.86 21.84
CA SER A 170 38.88 12.78 22.27
C SER A 170 38.20 11.90 23.33
N PHE A 171 38.32 10.57 23.20
CA PHE A 171 37.75 9.61 24.15
C PHE A 171 38.13 9.92 25.59
N SER A 172 39.42 10.21 25.85
CA SER A 172 39.96 10.52 27.18
C SER A 172 39.31 11.74 27.85
N VAL A 173 38.94 12.77 27.08
CA VAL A 173 38.36 14.02 27.59
C VAL A 173 36.88 13.81 27.94
N MET A 174 36.12 13.22 27.01
CA MET A 174 34.70 12.92 27.22
C MET A 174 34.48 11.87 28.31
N ASP A 175 35.32 10.83 28.38
CA ASP A 175 35.24 9.80 29.43
C ASP A 175 35.68 10.33 30.81
N LYS A 176 36.66 11.23 30.89
CA LYS A 176 37.02 11.97 32.13
C LYS A 176 35.82 12.76 32.68
N TRP A 177 35.02 13.39 31.81
CA TRP A 177 33.76 14.03 32.19
C TRP A 177 32.69 13.01 32.64
N HIS A 178 32.49 11.91 31.89
CA HIS A 178 31.54 10.86 32.26
C HIS A 178 31.86 10.20 33.61
N ARG A 179 33.14 9.88 33.88
CA ARG A 179 33.59 9.35 35.18
C ARG A 179 33.30 10.33 36.32
N LYS A 180 33.48 11.64 36.11
CA LYS A 180 33.12 12.65 37.12
C LYS A 180 31.61 12.66 37.38
N LEU A 181 30.79 12.65 36.33
CA LEU A 181 29.32 12.58 36.46
C LEU A 181 28.86 11.32 37.22
N LEU A 182 29.43 10.16 36.90
CA LEU A 182 29.09 8.88 37.55
C LEU A 182 29.60 8.81 38.99
N GLY A 183 30.75 9.43 39.30
CA GLY A 183 31.29 9.52 40.66
C GLY A 183 30.30 10.15 41.65
N HIS A 184 29.56 11.17 41.22
CA HIS A 184 28.52 11.82 42.04
C HIS A 184 27.33 10.89 42.41
N LEU A 185 27.13 9.74 41.74
CA LEU A 185 26.15 8.74 42.19
C LEU A 185 26.66 7.93 43.40
N SER A 186 27.99 7.80 43.53
CA SER A 186 28.67 7.10 44.64
C SER A 186 28.94 8.01 45.85
N GLU A 187 28.69 9.32 45.75
CA GLU A 187 28.87 10.25 46.87
C GLU A 187 27.77 10.08 47.94
N HIS A 188 28.19 9.98 49.20
CA HIS A 188 27.26 9.94 50.32
C HIS A 188 26.62 11.33 50.53
N PRO A 189 25.28 11.44 50.57
CA PRO A 189 24.61 12.72 50.65
C PRO A 189 24.76 13.33 52.04
N PRO A 190 24.81 14.68 52.17
CA PRO A 190 24.81 15.35 53.46
C PRO A 190 23.58 14.98 54.32
N PRO A 191 23.68 15.01 55.66
CA PRO A 191 22.54 14.77 56.53
C PRO A 191 21.33 15.65 56.18
N ARG A 192 20.14 15.04 56.09
CA ARG A 192 18.87 15.62 55.59
C ARG A 192 18.77 15.83 54.07
N TYR A 193 19.72 15.36 53.26
CA TYR A 193 19.64 15.38 51.80
C TYR A 193 19.52 13.97 51.20
N SER A 194 18.89 13.85 50.03
CA SER A 194 18.78 12.60 49.27
C SER A 194 20.05 12.34 48.45
N ARG A 195 20.30 11.08 48.08
CA ARG A 195 21.30 10.73 47.06
C ARG A 195 20.99 11.43 45.74
N ILE A 196 22.04 11.71 44.96
CA ILE A 196 21.93 12.23 43.60
C ILE A 196 21.39 11.10 42.72
N THR A 197 20.40 11.42 41.89
CA THR A 197 19.71 10.45 41.03
C THR A 197 20.30 10.41 39.61
N MET A 198 20.14 9.27 38.92
CA MET A 198 20.46 9.16 37.48
C MET A 198 19.72 10.20 36.63
N GLU A 199 18.55 10.69 37.07
CA GLU A 199 17.85 11.77 36.37
C GLU A 199 18.50 13.14 36.58
N GLN A 200 19.03 13.45 37.77
CA GLN A 200 19.85 14.64 38.00
C GLN A 200 21.13 14.62 37.16
N LEU A 201 21.78 13.46 37.05
CA LEU A 201 22.94 13.26 36.17
C LEU A 201 22.58 13.57 34.70
N LEU A 202 21.50 12.99 34.17
CA LEU A 202 21.03 13.26 32.81
C LEU A 202 20.58 14.72 32.59
N ARG A 203 20.10 15.41 33.62
CA ARG A 203 19.79 16.85 33.57
C ARG A 203 21.08 17.71 33.54
N CYS A 204 22.11 17.34 34.32
CA CYS A 204 23.42 17.98 34.29
C CYS A 204 24.12 17.78 32.92
N ASP A 205 24.14 16.55 32.41
CA ASP A 205 24.67 16.22 31.09
C ASP A 205 23.97 17.02 29.97
N ARG A 206 22.64 17.18 30.04
CA ARG A 206 21.91 18.00 29.09
C ARG A 206 22.24 19.50 29.22
N ALA A 207 22.42 20.01 30.43
CA ALA A 207 22.85 21.39 30.67
C ALA A 207 24.28 21.65 30.15
N ALA A 208 25.19 20.67 30.27
CA ALA A 208 26.53 20.73 29.70
C ALA A 208 26.50 20.87 28.18
N PHE A 209 25.71 20.05 27.47
CA PHE A 209 25.58 20.14 26.02
C PHE A 209 24.94 21.47 25.55
N VAL A 210 23.98 22.02 26.29
CA VAL A 210 23.43 23.36 26.01
C VAL A 210 24.51 24.43 26.17
N TYR A 211 25.29 24.39 27.25
CA TYR A 211 26.38 25.34 27.46
C TYR A 211 27.42 25.25 26.34
N MET A 212 27.87 24.04 25.97
CA MET A 212 28.82 23.86 24.87
C MET A 212 28.27 24.37 23.53
N ALA A 213 26.98 24.18 23.24
CA ALA A 213 26.34 24.69 22.03
C ALA A 213 26.20 26.23 22.01
N GLU A 214 26.19 26.89 23.17
CA GLU A 214 26.21 28.35 23.29
C GLU A 214 27.62 28.95 23.09
N HIS A 215 28.69 28.18 23.35
CA HIS A 215 30.07 28.70 23.43
C HIS A 215 31.04 28.13 22.37
N VAL A 216 30.68 27.04 21.67
CA VAL A 216 31.45 26.45 20.58
C VAL A 216 30.77 26.76 19.24
N PRO A 217 31.25 27.75 18.45
CA PRO A 217 30.55 28.24 17.26
C PRO A 217 30.70 27.38 16.00
N SER A 218 31.60 26.39 16.00
CA SER A 218 31.76 25.37 14.96
C SER A 218 32.40 24.12 15.56
N LEU A 219 32.04 22.95 15.04
CA LEU A 219 32.57 21.65 15.44
C LEU A 219 33.76 21.18 14.58
N LYS A 220 34.12 21.95 13.54
CA LYS A 220 35.28 21.67 12.69
C LYS A 220 36.58 21.99 13.43
N ARG A 221 37.67 21.29 13.06
CA ARG A 221 39.01 21.53 13.60
C ARG A 221 39.41 23.00 13.42
N ASP A 222 40.06 23.57 14.43
CA ASP A 222 40.67 24.90 14.31
C ASP A 222 41.92 24.86 13.41
N SER A 223 42.50 26.03 13.09
CA SER A 223 43.70 26.15 12.26
C SER A 223 44.98 25.55 12.90
N SER A 224 44.94 25.15 14.18
CA SER A 224 46.00 24.37 14.83
C SER A 224 45.74 22.86 14.77
N GLY A 225 44.65 22.43 14.11
CA GLY A 225 44.25 21.03 13.98
C GLY A 225 43.55 20.45 15.21
N SER A 226 43.32 21.26 16.25
CA SER A 226 42.75 20.83 17.53
C SER A 226 41.22 20.77 17.50
N LEU A 227 40.62 19.94 18.36
CA LEU A 227 39.17 19.76 18.46
C LEU A 227 38.57 20.83 19.40
N PRO A 228 37.69 21.73 18.92
CA PRO A 228 37.13 22.81 19.76
C PRO A 228 36.35 22.29 20.97
N LEU A 229 35.69 21.13 20.81
CA LEU A 229 34.84 20.56 21.86
C LEU A 229 35.65 20.00 23.04
N ASP A 230 36.90 19.55 22.85
CA ASP A 230 37.73 19.03 23.94
C ASP A 230 37.99 20.11 25.00
N LYS A 231 38.36 21.32 24.56
CA LYS A 231 38.59 22.49 25.44
C LYS A 231 37.32 22.81 26.25
N ALA A 232 36.17 22.85 25.58
CA ALA A 232 34.88 23.16 26.23
C ALA A 232 34.45 22.08 27.24
N ILE A 233 34.74 20.79 26.99
CA ILE A 233 34.43 19.69 27.93
C ILE A 233 35.27 19.80 29.21
N GLU A 234 36.54 20.20 29.13
CA GLU A 234 37.37 20.37 30.33
C GLU A 234 36.88 21.53 31.22
N GLU A 235 36.37 22.60 30.61
CA GLU A 235 35.81 23.75 31.32
C GLU A 235 34.49 23.46 32.05
N LEU A 236 33.66 22.51 31.57
CA LEU A 236 32.39 22.08 32.21
C LEU A 236 32.52 21.83 33.71
N ALA A 237 33.65 21.28 34.13
CA ALA A 237 33.94 20.95 35.52
C ALA A 237 33.97 22.16 36.47
N SER A 238 34.13 23.38 35.94
CA SER A 238 34.17 24.66 36.68
C SER A 238 32.84 25.43 36.64
N ILE A 239 31.94 25.09 35.72
CA ILE A 239 30.80 25.94 35.39
C ILE A 239 29.63 25.69 36.34
N LEU A 240 29.41 26.65 37.24
CA LEU A 240 28.38 26.57 38.28
C LEU A 240 26.97 26.30 37.73
N LYS A 241 26.61 26.86 36.55
CA LYS A 241 25.31 26.60 35.90
C LYS A 241 25.08 25.12 35.59
N VAL A 242 26.13 24.40 35.18
CA VAL A 242 26.07 22.98 34.81
C VAL A 242 26.09 22.12 36.08
N MET A 243 27.09 22.34 36.93
CA MET A 243 27.29 21.58 38.17
C MET A 243 26.14 21.74 39.17
N TYR A 244 25.39 22.85 39.14
CA TYR A 244 24.23 23.09 40.01
C TYR A 244 23.18 21.96 39.96
N HIS A 245 23.03 21.28 38.82
CA HIS A 245 22.08 20.17 38.67
C HIS A 245 22.45 18.90 39.47
N LEU A 246 23.70 18.79 39.91
CA LEU A 246 24.20 17.68 40.74
C LEU A 246 24.14 17.99 42.25
N ASN A 247 23.67 19.18 42.65
CA ASN A 247 23.46 19.45 44.08
C ASN A 247 22.47 18.43 44.68
N PRO A 248 22.78 17.79 45.82
CA PRO A 248 21.83 16.98 46.57
C PRO A 248 20.56 17.78 46.89
N LEU A 249 19.40 17.13 46.78
CA LEU A 249 18.11 17.73 47.11
C LEU A 249 17.73 17.42 48.57
N PRO A 250 17.02 18.30 49.29
CA PRO A 250 16.60 18.01 50.65
C PRO A 250 15.65 16.79 50.66
N GLY A 251 15.95 15.83 51.52
CA GLY A 251 15.14 14.61 51.69
C GLY A 251 13.82 14.89 52.39
N PRO A 252 12.81 14.02 52.25
CA PRO A 252 11.51 14.20 52.88
C PRO A 252 11.63 14.11 54.41
N SER A 253 11.44 15.25 55.09
CA SER A 253 11.29 15.28 56.55
C SER A 253 9.95 14.70 56.97
N LEU A 254 9.94 13.99 58.10
CA LEU A 254 8.71 13.59 58.79
C LEU A 254 7.92 14.86 59.19
N LYS A 255 6.60 14.85 58.98
CA LYS A 255 5.72 15.99 59.27
C LYS A 255 5.63 16.25 60.78
N GLY A 256 5.73 17.51 61.19
CA GLY A 256 5.36 17.93 62.54
C GLY A 256 5.53 19.44 62.78
N GLY A 257 4.54 20.05 63.44
CA GLY A 257 4.64 21.38 64.05
C GLY A 257 4.13 22.58 63.22
N ASN A 258 3.23 23.37 63.82
CA ASN A 258 2.91 24.73 63.37
C ASN A 258 4.01 25.71 63.80
N GLY A 259 4.24 26.77 63.01
CA GLY A 259 5.10 27.90 63.38
C GLY A 259 4.91 29.08 62.41
N ASN A 260 4.93 30.32 62.91
CA ASN A 260 4.56 31.52 62.15
C ASN A 260 5.61 32.64 62.30
N LYS A 261 5.66 33.54 61.30
CA LYS A 261 6.43 34.80 61.18
C LYS A 261 7.94 34.67 60.93
N GLY A 262 8.49 35.60 60.14
CA GLY A 262 9.83 36.16 60.45
C GLY A 262 10.74 36.53 59.27
N ARG A 263 10.80 37.83 58.95
CA ARG A 263 11.80 38.50 58.09
C ARG A 263 13.28 38.11 58.41
N GLY A 264 14.18 38.17 57.43
CA GLY A 264 15.63 38.29 57.70
C GLY A 264 16.53 38.31 56.45
N ARG A 265 17.55 39.18 56.43
CA ARG A 265 18.66 39.21 55.44
C ARG A 265 19.97 38.75 56.10
N GLY A 266 20.83 38.05 55.35
CA GLY A 266 22.24 38.45 55.23
C GLY A 266 23.37 37.61 55.87
N ASN A 267 24.26 37.16 54.98
CA ASN A 267 25.74 37.13 55.10
C ASN A 267 26.52 36.19 56.07
N LYS A 268 27.46 35.46 55.45
CA LYS A 268 28.87 35.18 55.84
C LYS A 268 29.22 34.39 57.13
N GLY A 269 30.01 33.32 56.93
CA GLY A 269 31.32 33.16 57.59
C GLY A 269 31.64 31.80 58.25
N GLY A 270 32.92 31.38 58.21
CA GLY A 270 33.51 30.51 59.26
C GLY A 270 34.02 29.12 58.86
N GLN A 271 35.35 28.99 58.79
CA GLN A 271 36.16 27.76 58.60
C GLN A 271 36.13 26.80 59.83
N GLY A 272 36.61 25.53 59.73
CA GLY A 272 36.73 24.66 60.93
C GLY A 272 37.27 23.20 60.78
N GLN A 273 38.57 23.03 60.51
CA GLN A 273 39.35 21.79 60.29
C GLN A 273 39.17 20.50 61.20
N LYS A 274 39.33 19.31 60.56
CA LYS A 274 40.21 18.12 60.91
C LYS A 274 39.82 16.96 61.89
N ARG A 275 40.06 15.73 61.37
CA ARG A 275 40.84 14.54 61.88
C ARG A 275 40.21 13.41 62.76
N THR A 276 40.40 12.15 62.27
CA THR A 276 40.72 10.85 62.97
C THR A 276 39.75 10.23 64.02
N ALA A 277 39.66 8.92 64.33
CA ALA A 277 39.99 7.59 63.74
C ALA A 277 39.51 6.47 64.77
N ASP A 278 39.61 5.12 64.68
CA ASP A 278 40.01 4.09 63.69
C ASP A 278 39.49 2.66 64.09
N GLY A 279 39.62 1.64 63.24
CA GLY A 279 39.57 0.17 63.52
C GLY A 279 38.19 -0.51 63.83
N ALA A 280 38.06 -1.85 64.01
CA ALA A 280 38.78 -3.02 63.46
C ALA A 280 38.10 -4.41 63.83
N ALA A 281 38.17 -5.43 62.93
CA ALA A 281 38.09 -6.90 63.21
C ALA A 281 36.71 -7.55 63.65
N LYS A 282 36.40 -8.88 63.57
CA LYS A 282 36.99 -10.12 62.97
C LYS A 282 36.00 -11.35 62.93
N LYS A 283 36.20 -12.31 61.99
CA LYS A 283 35.71 -13.74 61.93
C LYS A 283 34.18 -14.02 61.87
N GLY A 284 33.64 -15.17 61.39
CA GLY A 284 34.17 -16.37 60.68
C GLY A 284 33.22 -17.60 60.73
N GLY A 285 33.23 -18.55 59.76
CA GLY A 285 32.41 -19.81 59.77
C GLY A 285 32.37 -20.59 58.43
N LYS A 286 31.97 -21.89 58.39
CA LYS A 286 32.11 -22.78 57.19
C LYS A 286 31.20 -24.05 57.17
N ASP A 287 30.98 -24.61 55.96
CA ASP A 287 30.64 -26.00 55.52
C ASP A 287 29.23 -26.70 55.71
N SER A 288 28.66 -27.12 54.55
CA SER A 288 27.93 -28.37 54.17
C SER A 288 26.72 -29.03 54.92
N GLY A 289 25.69 -29.48 54.16
CA GLY A 289 25.31 -30.93 54.14
C GLY A 289 23.86 -31.45 54.42
N LYS A 290 22.90 -31.32 53.47
CA LYS A 290 21.67 -32.17 53.19
C LYS A 290 20.94 -32.98 54.32
N GLY A 291 19.60 -32.82 54.47
CA GLY A 291 18.70 -33.90 55.00
C GLY A 291 17.27 -33.50 55.41
N LEU A 292 16.21 -34.08 54.79
CA LEU A 292 14.78 -33.71 54.92
C LEU A 292 14.10 -33.92 56.31
N ARG A 293 13.39 -32.91 56.83
CA ARG A 293 11.89 -32.85 56.92
C ARG A 293 11.39 -31.51 57.53
N MET A 294 10.09 -31.24 57.39
CA MET A 294 9.36 -30.04 57.88
C MET A 294 8.61 -30.33 59.21
N PRO A 295 8.01 -29.36 59.93
CA PRO A 295 7.83 -27.91 59.67
C PRO A 295 8.48 -27.03 60.80
N ALA A 296 8.20 -25.75 61.07
CA ALA A 296 7.22 -24.75 60.57
C ALA A 296 7.71 -23.30 60.79
N GLY A 297 6.98 -22.29 60.26
CA GLY A 297 6.99 -20.91 60.76
C GLY A 297 7.52 -19.83 59.80
N LEU A 298 6.75 -18.74 59.66
CA LEU A 298 7.02 -17.50 58.90
C LEU A 298 7.24 -17.65 57.37
N THR A 299 6.38 -16.98 56.60
CA THR A 299 6.28 -17.08 55.13
C THR A 299 6.80 -15.83 54.42
N ASP A 300 7.68 -16.00 53.42
CA ASP A 300 7.88 -15.03 52.34
C ASP A 300 8.11 -15.79 51.00
N PRO A 301 7.14 -15.82 50.07
CA PRO A 301 7.10 -16.82 48.99
C PRO A 301 7.66 -16.34 47.64
N ASN A 302 8.78 -15.61 47.58
CA ASN A 302 9.23 -14.94 46.34
C ASN A 302 10.76 -14.99 46.06
N LEU A 303 11.41 -16.16 46.10
CA LEU A 303 12.80 -16.28 45.63
C LEU A 303 13.22 -17.69 45.16
N LYS A 304 13.27 -17.91 43.83
CA LYS A 304 14.22 -18.83 43.17
C LYS A 304 14.59 -18.36 41.76
N HIS A 305 15.91 -18.30 41.54
CA HIS A 305 16.60 -18.29 40.25
C HIS A 305 16.45 -19.67 39.53
N ASN A 306 16.70 -19.84 38.21
CA ASN A 306 17.23 -18.94 37.17
C ASN A 306 16.84 -19.45 35.75
N THR A 307 17.39 -18.79 34.72
CA THR A 307 17.56 -19.28 33.32
C THR A 307 16.31 -19.66 32.53
N GLU A 308 15.78 -18.69 31.77
CA GLU A 308 15.80 -18.72 30.30
C GLU A 308 15.54 -17.29 29.75
N VAL A 309 16.39 -16.82 28.84
CA VAL A 309 16.17 -15.56 28.09
C VAL A 309 16.68 -15.77 26.66
N THR A 310 15.78 -16.24 25.80
CA THR A 310 15.96 -16.36 24.34
C THR A 310 15.06 -15.37 23.62
N ASP A 311 15.39 -15.04 22.37
CA ASP A 311 14.67 -14.01 21.60
C ASP A 311 13.19 -14.33 21.35
N SER A 312 12.33 -13.31 21.52
CA SER A 312 10.97 -13.35 20.98
C SER A 312 10.40 -11.96 20.70
N TYR A 313 10.46 -11.53 19.44
CA TYR A 313 9.40 -10.68 18.88
C TYR A 313 8.24 -11.57 18.41
N SER A 314 7.63 -12.26 19.37
CA SER A 314 6.26 -12.72 19.19
C SER A 314 5.33 -11.51 19.05
N LEU A 315 4.08 -11.76 18.63
CA LEU A 315 2.99 -10.85 18.99
C LEU A 315 2.94 -10.66 20.52
N PRO A 316 2.11 -9.73 21.05
CA PRO A 316 1.59 -9.92 22.39
C PRO A 316 0.79 -11.24 22.37
N THR A 317 1.46 -12.34 22.73
CA THR A 317 0.82 -13.63 22.99
C THR A 317 -0.31 -13.36 23.95
N ALA A 318 -1.52 -13.81 23.59
CA ALA A 318 -2.70 -13.47 24.36
C ALA A 318 -2.48 -13.79 25.84
N LEU A 319 -2.92 -12.89 26.72
CA LEU A 319 -3.26 -13.28 28.08
C LEU A 319 -4.06 -14.59 27.98
N PRO A 320 -3.73 -15.64 28.75
CA PRO A 320 -4.47 -16.89 28.71
C PRO A 320 -5.96 -16.58 28.77
N LEU A 321 -6.76 -17.13 27.85
CA LEU A 321 -8.21 -16.86 27.73
C LEU A 321 -9.00 -17.57 28.85
N GLN A 322 -8.57 -17.35 30.10
CA GLN A 322 -9.28 -17.65 31.32
C GLN A 322 -10.47 -16.69 31.45
N ARG A 323 -11.57 -17.07 30.80
CA ARG A 323 -12.97 -16.72 31.14
C ARG A 323 -13.13 -15.34 31.82
N VAL A 324 -12.92 -14.28 31.06
CA VAL A 324 -13.46 -12.95 31.39
C VAL A 324 -14.99 -13.06 31.29
N PHE A 325 -15.65 -13.22 32.44
CA PHE A 325 -17.09 -13.44 32.53
C PHE A 325 -17.86 -12.14 32.25
N LEU A 326 -18.05 -11.85 30.96
CA LEU A 326 -19.00 -10.88 30.46
C LEU A 326 -20.37 -11.10 31.13
N LYS A 327 -20.83 -10.09 31.88
CA LYS A 327 -22.21 -9.93 32.33
C LYS A 327 -22.74 -8.59 31.82
N VAL A 328 -24.03 -8.55 31.51
CA VAL A 328 -24.77 -7.42 30.89
C VAL A 328 -24.45 -7.20 29.40
N ILE A 329 -25.35 -7.68 28.56
CA ILE A 329 -25.71 -7.06 27.27
C ILE A 329 -26.87 -6.09 27.55
N GLU A 330 -26.93 -4.93 26.89
CA GLU A 330 -28.17 -4.14 26.84
C GLU A 330 -29.23 -4.96 26.07
N ILE A 331 -30.38 -5.27 26.69
CA ILE A 331 -31.43 -6.07 26.06
C ILE A 331 -31.80 -5.44 24.70
N PRO A 332 -31.81 -6.21 23.60
CA PRO A 332 -32.14 -5.69 22.27
C PRO A 332 -33.44 -4.89 22.29
N GLN A 333 -33.36 -3.61 21.93
CA GLN A 333 -34.55 -2.75 21.92
C GLN A 333 -35.45 -3.15 20.75
N PRO A 334 -36.76 -3.29 20.96
CA PRO A 334 -37.69 -3.59 19.88
C PRO A 334 -37.58 -2.50 18.80
N VAL A 335 -37.48 -2.91 17.54
CA VAL A 335 -37.38 -1.99 16.41
C VAL A 335 -38.71 -1.23 16.30
N PRO A 336 -38.72 0.13 16.38
CA PRO A 336 -39.95 0.89 16.23
C PRO A 336 -40.58 0.68 14.85
N ASP A 337 -41.91 0.63 14.76
CA ASP A 337 -42.62 0.39 13.51
C ASP A 337 -42.31 1.47 12.44
N ASP A 338 -42.16 2.73 12.86
CA ASP A 338 -41.72 3.84 11.99
C ASP A 338 -40.34 3.57 11.35
N LEU A 339 -39.46 2.83 12.05
CA LEU A 339 -38.16 2.45 11.49
C LEU A 339 -38.33 1.40 10.39
N GLN A 340 -39.32 0.50 10.46
CA GLN A 340 -39.57 -0.50 9.41
C GLN A 340 -39.97 0.15 8.07
N GLN A 341 -40.75 1.25 8.11
CA GLN A 341 -41.10 2.01 6.91
C GLN A 341 -39.84 2.66 6.29
N TYR A 342 -38.95 3.22 7.10
CA TYR A 342 -37.66 3.76 6.65
C TYR A 342 -36.73 2.66 6.10
N LEU A 343 -36.59 1.52 6.79
CA LEU A 343 -35.81 0.37 6.33
C LEU A 343 -36.33 -0.18 4.98
N THR A 344 -37.62 -0.03 4.70
CA THR A 344 -38.23 -0.35 3.40
C THR A 344 -37.77 0.60 2.29
N ARG A 345 -37.63 1.92 2.57
CA ARG A 345 -37.00 2.87 1.62
C ARG A 345 -35.54 2.53 1.37
N VAL A 346 -34.78 2.19 2.42
CA VAL A 346 -33.38 1.74 2.29
C VAL A 346 -33.28 0.48 1.43
N ARG A 347 -34.20 -0.49 1.61
CA ARG A 347 -34.22 -1.74 0.84
C ARG A 347 -34.30 -1.50 -0.67
N GLN A 348 -35.10 -0.52 -1.13
CA GLN A 348 -35.22 -0.16 -2.54
C GLN A 348 -33.90 0.36 -3.14
N ARG A 349 -33.05 0.99 -2.34
CA ARG A 349 -31.72 1.51 -2.76
C ARG A 349 -30.64 0.42 -2.76
N VAL A 350 -30.85 -0.67 -2.04
CA VAL A 350 -29.85 -1.76 -1.83
C VAL A 350 -30.14 -3.01 -2.69
N SER A 351 -31.41 -3.28 -3.00
CA SER A 351 -31.85 -4.57 -3.55
C SER A 351 -31.25 -4.91 -4.91
N GLY A 352 -30.67 -6.11 -5.03
CA GLY A 352 -30.26 -6.72 -6.30
C GLY A 352 -28.80 -6.47 -6.71
N GLY A 353 -28.14 -5.43 -6.18
CA GLY A 353 -26.73 -5.15 -6.43
C GLY A 353 -25.77 -6.09 -5.67
N PRO A 354 -24.55 -6.33 -6.17
CA PRO A 354 -23.50 -6.99 -5.39
C PRO A 354 -22.88 -6.03 -4.36
N LEU A 355 -22.47 -6.55 -3.20
CA LEU A 355 -21.87 -5.74 -2.12
C LEU A 355 -20.64 -4.91 -2.56
N CYS A 356 -19.94 -5.27 -3.63
CA CYS A 356 -18.75 -4.55 -4.11
C CYS A 356 -19.05 -3.17 -4.69
N ASP A 357 -20.23 -3.00 -5.29
CA ASP A 357 -20.68 -1.78 -5.97
C ASP A 357 -21.22 -0.74 -4.97
N LEU A 358 -21.66 -1.22 -3.80
CA LEU A 358 -22.22 -0.41 -2.72
C LEU A 358 -21.11 0.36 -1.99
N THR A 359 -21.39 1.61 -1.65
CA THR A 359 -20.44 2.56 -1.06
C THR A 359 -20.90 3.00 0.32
N PHE A 360 -19.99 2.90 1.29
CA PHE A 360 -20.10 3.48 2.63
C PHE A 360 -19.22 4.73 2.76
N ILE A 361 -19.72 5.76 3.46
CA ILE A 361 -19.02 7.03 3.68
C ILE A 361 -18.77 7.26 5.17
N GLU A 362 -17.50 7.33 5.60
CA GLU A 362 -17.12 7.67 6.98
C GLU A 362 -16.83 9.18 7.07
N ILE A 363 -17.71 9.95 7.70
CA ILE A 363 -17.63 11.40 7.83
C ILE A 363 -16.97 11.74 9.17
N PHE A 364 -15.99 12.66 9.15
CA PHE A 364 -15.07 12.94 10.26
C PHE A 364 -14.14 11.75 10.57
N CYS A 365 -13.64 11.06 9.54
CA CYS A 365 -13.00 9.76 9.67
C CYS A 365 -11.63 9.76 10.36
N GLY A 366 -10.89 10.88 10.39
CA GLY A 366 -9.52 10.96 10.86
C GLY A 366 -8.59 9.96 10.16
N ALA A 367 -8.26 8.85 10.84
CA ALA A 367 -7.44 7.77 10.29
C ALA A 367 -8.23 6.75 9.42
N GLY A 368 -9.56 6.82 9.35
CA GLY A 368 -10.39 5.99 8.45
C GLY A 368 -10.48 4.51 8.84
N GLY A 369 -10.40 4.20 10.14
CA GLY A 369 -10.33 2.83 10.65
C GLY A 369 -11.60 2.01 10.42
N LEU A 370 -12.79 2.64 10.50
CA LEU A 370 -14.05 1.96 10.24
C LEU A 370 -14.25 1.72 8.74
N CYS A 371 -14.01 2.72 7.90
CA CYS A 371 -14.00 2.57 6.45
C CYS A 371 -13.02 1.48 6.01
N ALA A 372 -11.81 1.42 6.58
CA ALA A 372 -10.85 0.36 6.29
C ALA A 372 -11.36 -1.06 6.65
N ALA A 373 -12.24 -1.19 7.65
CA ALA A 373 -12.92 -2.46 7.97
C ALA A 373 -14.10 -2.75 7.04
N VAL A 374 -14.93 -1.76 6.71
CA VAL A 374 -16.08 -1.89 5.78
C VAL A 374 -15.61 -2.23 4.35
N ARG A 375 -14.49 -1.66 3.91
CA ARG A 375 -13.81 -2.02 2.65
C ARG A 375 -13.31 -3.46 2.63
N LYS A 376 -13.03 -4.06 3.79
CA LYS A 376 -12.63 -5.48 3.93
C LYS A 376 -13.84 -6.42 4.08
N SER A 377 -14.98 -5.94 4.59
CA SER A 377 -16.19 -6.77 4.73
C SER A 377 -16.99 -6.94 3.44
N GLY A 378 -16.79 -6.05 2.45
CA GLY A 378 -17.22 -6.26 1.06
C GLY A 378 -17.34 -4.99 0.20
N LEU A 379 -17.55 -3.83 0.83
CA LEU A 379 -17.91 -2.58 0.14
C LEU A 379 -16.67 -1.86 -0.42
N THR A 380 -16.12 -2.38 -1.52
CA THR A 380 -14.77 -2.03 -2.01
C THR A 380 -14.60 -0.59 -2.50
N HIS A 381 -15.68 0.17 -2.68
CA HIS A 381 -15.66 1.56 -3.13
C HIS A 381 -15.77 2.62 -2.01
N SER A 382 -16.04 2.20 -0.77
CA SER A 382 -16.19 3.05 0.43
C SER A 382 -15.00 3.98 0.71
N LYS A 383 -15.26 5.18 1.23
CA LYS A 383 -14.24 6.24 1.48
C LYS A 383 -14.50 7.00 2.77
N GLY A 384 -13.45 7.63 3.31
CA GLY A 384 -13.56 8.60 4.41
C GLY A 384 -13.69 10.03 3.88
N VAL A 385 -14.23 10.93 4.69
CA VAL A 385 -14.31 12.39 4.47
C VAL A 385 -13.78 13.11 5.70
N ASP A 386 -12.84 14.03 5.50
CA ASP A 386 -12.28 14.89 6.54
C ASP A 386 -11.64 16.16 5.94
N HIS A 387 -11.38 17.17 6.75
CA HIS A 387 -10.79 18.45 6.34
C HIS A 387 -9.31 18.37 5.94
N LYS A 388 -8.62 17.28 6.27
CA LYS A 388 -7.21 17.02 5.93
C LYS A 388 -6.84 15.56 6.09
N ALA A 389 -5.75 15.15 5.44
CA ALA A 389 -5.10 13.87 5.74
C ALA A 389 -4.47 13.88 7.14
N VAL A 390 -4.42 12.70 7.77
CA VAL A 390 -3.80 12.45 9.08
C VAL A 390 -2.77 11.33 8.93
N ASP A 391 -1.65 11.43 9.64
CA ASP A 391 -0.60 10.41 9.64
C ASP A 391 -1.17 9.04 10.05
N GLY A 392 -0.87 8.01 9.25
CA GLY A 392 -1.40 6.65 9.47
C GLY A 392 -2.79 6.38 8.88
N LEU A 393 -3.28 7.21 7.95
CA LEU A 393 -4.52 7.00 7.20
C LEU A 393 -4.65 5.57 6.62
N LEU A 394 -5.76 4.88 6.92
CA LEU A 394 -6.01 3.47 6.58
C LEU A 394 -6.97 3.26 5.39
N CYS A 395 -7.61 4.31 4.88
CA CYS A 395 -8.57 4.24 3.78
C CYS A 395 -8.39 5.39 2.76
N PRO A 396 -8.99 5.31 1.56
CA PRO A 396 -9.05 6.46 0.66
C PRO A 396 -9.87 7.60 1.31
N LEU A 397 -9.30 8.81 1.31
CA LEU A 397 -9.88 10.03 1.86
C LEU A 397 -10.41 10.93 0.72
N ILE A 398 -11.53 11.60 0.97
CA ILE A 398 -12.00 12.76 0.21
C ILE A 398 -11.74 13.98 1.11
N THR A 399 -10.87 14.89 0.69
CA THR A 399 -10.51 16.06 1.51
C THR A 399 -11.53 17.17 1.27
N ILE A 400 -12.31 17.53 2.29
CA ILE A 400 -13.36 18.56 2.22
C ILE A 400 -13.43 19.29 3.57
N ASP A 401 -13.33 20.61 3.58
CA ASP A 401 -13.66 21.38 4.78
C ASP A 401 -15.18 21.49 4.96
N LEU A 402 -15.70 20.67 5.87
CA LEU A 402 -17.13 20.62 6.19
C LEU A 402 -17.63 21.82 7.01
N ALA A 403 -16.76 22.77 7.38
CA ALA A 403 -17.14 24.04 7.99
C ALA A 403 -17.52 25.13 6.96
N THR A 404 -17.37 24.89 5.65
CA THR A 404 -17.77 25.83 4.60
C THR A 404 -19.03 25.37 3.86
N THR A 405 -19.85 26.31 3.40
CA THR A 405 -21.06 26.02 2.61
C THR A 405 -20.74 25.27 1.32
N SER A 406 -19.61 25.56 0.68
CA SER A 406 -19.13 24.86 -0.52
C SER A 406 -18.78 23.39 -0.24
N GLY A 407 -18.08 23.11 0.87
CA GLY A 407 -17.78 21.75 1.31
C GLY A 407 -19.02 20.96 1.72
N GLN A 408 -20.00 21.62 2.34
CA GLN A 408 -21.29 21.01 2.70
C GLN A 408 -22.12 20.66 1.46
N ALA A 409 -22.23 21.56 0.48
CA ALA A 409 -22.89 21.27 -0.79
C ALA A 409 -22.23 20.11 -1.54
N LEU A 410 -20.90 20.01 -1.51
CA LEU A 410 -20.15 18.89 -2.06
C LEU A 410 -20.44 17.58 -1.31
N LEU A 411 -20.56 17.60 0.02
CA LEU A 411 -20.94 16.41 0.81
C LEU A 411 -22.36 15.92 0.44
N PHE A 412 -23.36 16.79 0.36
CA PHE A 412 -24.71 16.38 -0.05
C PHE A 412 -24.72 15.83 -1.49
N ARG A 413 -23.92 16.39 -2.41
CA ARG A 413 -23.73 15.83 -3.76
C ARG A 413 -23.10 14.43 -3.76
N ILE A 414 -22.23 14.12 -2.80
CA ILE A 414 -21.67 12.78 -2.60
C ILE A 414 -22.75 11.82 -2.08
N LEU A 415 -23.51 12.22 -1.05
CA LEU A 415 -24.58 11.40 -0.45
C LEU A 415 -25.75 11.13 -1.41
N GLY A 416 -26.01 12.05 -2.35
CA GLY A 416 -27.03 11.87 -3.38
C GLY A 416 -26.75 10.75 -4.38
N GLN A 417 -25.50 10.29 -4.54
CA GLN A 417 -25.16 9.25 -5.54
C GLN A 417 -25.87 7.91 -5.23
N PRO A 418 -26.53 7.25 -6.21
CA PRO A 418 -27.26 6.01 -5.98
C PRO A 418 -26.44 4.87 -5.37
N SER A 419 -25.12 4.84 -5.64
CA SER A 419 -24.18 3.84 -5.11
C SER A 419 -23.86 4.01 -3.62
N VAL A 420 -24.10 5.19 -3.04
CA VAL A 420 -24.00 5.41 -1.59
C VAL A 420 -25.25 4.84 -0.94
N VAL A 421 -25.07 3.96 0.04
CA VAL A 421 -26.17 3.28 0.77
C VAL A 421 -26.08 3.42 2.29
N ALA A 422 -24.90 3.78 2.80
CA ALA A 422 -24.63 3.83 4.23
C ALA A 422 -23.59 4.91 4.59
N LEU A 423 -23.72 5.52 5.78
CA LEU A 423 -22.78 6.51 6.30
C LEU A 423 -22.57 6.38 7.81
N HIS A 424 -21.41 6.83 8.29
CA HIS A 424 -21.09 6.98 9.71
C HIS A 424 -20.58 8.40 10.00
N LEU A 425 -20.99 8.98 11.12
CA LEU A 425 -20.63 10.33 11.58
C LEU A 425 -19.88 10.25 12.91
N ALA A 426 -18.68 10.81 12.97
CA ALA A 426 -17.87 10.92 14.20
C ALA A 426 -17.60 12.40 14.61
N PRO A 427 -18.63 13.24 14.83
CA PRO A 427 -18.49 14.69 14.98
C PRO A 427 -17.61 15.12 16.16
N PRO A 428 -16.84 16.21 16.02
CA PRO A 428 -15.75 16.54 16.93
C PRO A 428 -16.23 16.91 18.34
N CYS A 429 -16.03 15.99 19.29
CA CYS A 429 -16.45 16.15 20.69
C CYS A 429 -15.60 17.16 21.51
N GLY A 430 -14.55 17.76 20.94
CA GLY A 430 -13.52 18.51 21.68
C GLY A 430 -13.95 19.83 22.36
N THR A 431 -15.14 20.36 22.04
CA THR A 431 -15.75 21.50 22.77
C THR A 431 -16.85 21.06 23.74
N ALA A 432 -17.44 19.88 23.53
CA ALA A 432 -18.56 19.32 24.30
C ALA A 432 -18.17 18.22 25.31
N SER A 433 -16.89 17.80 25.31
CA SER A 433 -16.39 16.74 26.19
C SER A 433 -16.38 17.15 27.66
N ALA A 434 -17.09 16.39 28.50
CA ALA A 434 -17.08 16.51 29.95
C ALA A 434 -15.68 16.36 30.59
N ALA A 435 -14.68 15.84 29.86
CA ALA A 435 -13.30 15.77 30.34
C ALA A 435 -12.67 17.15 30.62
N ARG A 436 -13.25 18.24 30.08
CA ARG A 436 -12.85 19.63 30.38
C ARG A 436 -13.19 20.06 31.81
N SER A 437 -14.16 19.40 32.45
CA SER A 437 -14.60 19.69 33.82
C SER A 437 -13.78 18.92 34.88
N ILE A 438 -12.76 18.16 34.49
CA ILE A 438 -11.88 17.43 35.41
C ILE A 438 -10.82 18.40 35.95
N PRO A 439 -10.71 18.60 37.29
CA PRO A 439 -9.67 19.44 37.88
C PRO A 439 -8.26 18.89 37.57
N VAL A 440 -7.33 19.77 37.21
CA VAL A 440 -5.93 19.41 36.94
C VAL A 440 -5.04 19.95 38.06
N PRO A 441 -4.44 19.10 38.92
CA PRO A 441 -3.53 19.57 39.95
C PRO A 441 -2.33 20.34 39.37
N GLY A 442 -2.03 21.51 39.94
CA GLY A 442 -0.82 22.28 39.62
C GLY A 442 -0.79 23.02 38.27
N ARG A 443 -1.87 23.03 37.47
CA ARG A 443 -1.98 23.82 36.23
C ARG A 443 -3.37 24.43 36.06
N LYS A 444 -3.50 25.52 35.30
CA LYS A 444 -4.81 26.02 34.87
C LYS A 444 -5.50 24.97 33.99
N ALA A 445 -6.59 24.39 34.48
CA ALA A 445 -7.39 23.42 33.73
C ALA A 445 -8.05 24.08 32.49
N PRO A 446 -8.30 23.32 31.39
CA PRO A 446 -8.90 23.86 30.18
C PRO A 446 -10.40 24.13 30.37
N GLN A 447 -10.74 25.35 30.79
CA GLN A 447 -12.08 25.82 31.14
C GLN A 447 -13.22 25.21 30.28
N PRO A 448 -14.36 24.81 30.87
CA PRO A 448 -15.56 24.43 30.11
C PRO A 448 -15.98 25.52 29.12
N LEU A 449 -16.51 25.12 27.97
CA LEU A 449 -16.99 26.02 26.91
C LEU A 449 -18.51 25.96 26.69
N ARG A 450 -19.18 25.03 27.37
CA ARG A 450 -20.60 24.70 27.28
C ARG A 450 -21.03 24.21 28.68
N SER A 451 -22.31 24.31 29.00
CA SER A 451 -22.90 23.74 30.23
C SER A 451 -24.17 22.93 29.88
N HIS A 452 -24.84 22.36 30.87
CA HIS A 452 -26.16 21.74 30.66
C HIS A 452 -27.28 22.76 30.42
N THR A 453 -27.15 23.99 30.95
CA THR A 453 -28.09 25.10 30.72
C THR A 453 -27.84 25.81 29.39
N SER A 454 -26.57 25.87 28.97
CA SER A 454 -26.10 26.56 27.78
C SER A 454 -25.25 25.59 26.94
N PRO A 455 -25.89 24.55 26.33
CA PRO A 455 -25.18 23.47 25.64
C PRO A 455 -24.54 23.94 24.34
N ASP A 456 -25.06 24.99 23.72
CA ASP A 456 -24.55 25.53 22.46
C ASP A 456 -23.34 26.47 22.64
N GLY A 457 -23.11 26.96 23.86
CA GLY A 457 -21.98 27.83 24.22
C GLY A 457 -22.29 28.65 25.49
N LEU A 458 -21.25 29.11 26.19
CA LEU A 458 -21.41 30.04 27.31
C LEU A 458 -21.46 31.49 26.81
N GLU A 459 -22.29 32.33 27.45
CA GLU A 459 -22.62 33.70 26.99
C GLU A 459 -21.46 34.71 27.11
N GLY A 460 -20.34 34.32 27.73
CA GLY A 460 -19.12 35.15 27.89
C GLY A 460 -17.91 34.68 27.06
N LEU A 461 -18.09 33.89 26.00
CA LEU A 461 -16.97 33.38 25.20
C LEU A 461 -16.43 34.42 24.21
N ILE A 462 -15.11 34.64 24.25
CA ILE A 462 -14.40 35.61 23.39
C ILE A 462 -13.29 34.90 22.59
N GLY A 463 -12.96 35.44 21.42
CA GLY A 463 -11.76 35.09 20.64
C GLY A 463 -11.70 33.62 20.20
N THR A 464 -10.55 32.96 20.41
CA THR A 464 -10.30 31.57 19.97
C THR A 464 -11.30 30.57 20.56
N SER A 465 -11.78 30.80 21.78
CA SER A 465 -12.77 29.94 22.43
C SER A 465 -14.14 30.04 21.75
N LEU A 466 -14.57 31.25 21.41
CA LEU A 466 -15.80 31.49 20.64
C LEU A 466 -15.70 30.84 19.26
N LYS A 467 -14.65 31.13 18.48
CA LYS A 467 -14.46 30.56 17.13
C LYS A 467 -14.50 29.02 17.12
N ARG A 468 -13.93 28.37 18.14
CA ARG A 468 -13.98 26.90 18.30
C ARG A 468 -15.39 26.38 18.58
N VAL A 469 -16.21 27.11 19.33
CA VAL A 469 -17.61 26.74 19.61
C VAL A 469 -18.48 26.98 18.38
N SER A 470 -18.32 28.11 17.68
CA SER A 470 -19.05 28.42 16.44
C SER A 470 -18.81 27.36 15.35
N VAL A 471 -17.55 27.01 15.08
CA VAL A 471 -17.22 25.95 14.11
C VAL A 471 -17.77 24.59 14.55
N ALA A 472 -17.70 24.25 15.84
CA ALA A 472 -18.29 23.02 16.34
C ALA A 472 -19.82 23.00 16.19
N ASN A 473 -20.52 24.11 16.43
CA ASN A 473 -21.97 24.21 16.23
C ASN A 473 -22.35 24.07 14.74
N CYS A 474 -21.58 24.66 13.83
CA CYS A 474 -21.76 24.47 12.39
C CYS A 474 -21.66 22.99 11.99
N LEU A 475 -20.65 22.27 12.49
CA LEU A 475 -20.49 20.83 12.23
C LEU A 475 -21.56 19.98 12.93
N TYR A 476 -22.10 20.41 14.08
CA TYR A 476 -23.21 19.73 14.75
C TYR A 476 -24.55 19.96 14.01
N GLN A 477 -24.74 21.14 13.41
CA GLN A 477 -25.87 21.41 12.51
C GLN A 477 -25.78 20.53 11.27
N LEU A 478 -24.65 20.53 10.57
CA LEU A 478 -24.42 19.62 9.44
C LEU A 478 -24.65 18.14 9.81
N THR A 479 -24.31 17.72 11.03
CA THR A 479 -24.59 16.36 11.50
C THR A 479 -26.10 16.09 11.59
N ALA A 480 -26.90 17.05 12.07
CA ALA A 480 -28.36 16.95 12.07
C ALA A 480 -28.94 16.93 10.65
N ASP A 481 -28.41 17.78 9.77
CA ASP A 481 -28.86 17.91 8.38
C ASP A 481 -28.56 16.62 7.58
N VAL A 482 -27.37 16.02 7.76
CA VAL A 482 -27.00 14.74 7.14
C VAL A 482 -27.82 13.56 7.66
N ILE A 483 -28.16 13.52 8.96
CA ILE A 483 -29.04 12.47 9.51
C ILE A 483 -30.47 12.61 8.94
N THR A 484 -30.97 13.84 8.81
CA THR A 484 -32.28 14.14 8.20
C THR A 484 -32.31 13.72 6.74
N TYR A 485 -31.32 14.16 5.96
CA TYR A 485 -31.14 13.78 4.56
C TYR A 485 -31.07 12.26 4.38
N ALA A 486 -30.35 11.55 5.25
CA ALA A 486 -30.23 10.10 5.22
C ALA A 486 -31.57 9.37 5.51
N PHE A 487 -32.37 9.87 6.45
CA PHE A 487 -33.69 9.35 6.74
C PHE A 487 -34.66 9.54 5.57
N GLU A 488 -34.64 10.70 4.93
CA GLU A 488 -35.46 11.02 3.75
C GLU A 488 -35.06 10.16 2.54
N HIS A 489 -33.78 10.14 2.19
CA HIS A 489 -33.25 9.55 0.94
C HIS A 489 -32.92 8.04 1.03
N GLY A 490 -33.29 7.37 2.13
CA GLY A 490 -33.13 5.93 2.29
C GLY A 490 -31.67 5.47 2.41
N LEU A 491 -30.86 6.20 3.18
CA LEU A 491 -29.47 5.84 3.51
C LEU A 491 -29.40 5.29 4.95
N LEU A 492 -28.69 4.18 5.17
CA LEU A 492 -28.32 3.73 6.52
C LEU A 492 -27.40 4.77 7.18
N TRP A 493 -27.71 5.20 8.40
CA TRP A 493 -26.88 6.15 9.14
C TRP A 493 -26.49 5.66 10.52
N LEU A 494 -25.29 6.04 10.94
CA LEU A 494 -24.71 5.84 12.27
C LEU A 494 -24.10 7.17 12.72
N CYS A 495 -24.23 7.53 13.99
CA CYS A 495 -23.63 8.72 14.60
C CYS A 495 -23.05 8.39 15.98
N GLU A 496 -21.80 8.80 16.24
CA GLU A 496 -21.05 8.48 17.46
C GLU A 496 -20.68 9.72 18.27
N ASN A 497 -20.82 9.62 19.59
CA ASN A 497 -20.13 10.49 20.54
C ASN A 497 -20.01 9.79 21.91
N PRO A 498 -19.07 10.22 22.78
CA PRO A 498 -19.03 9.76 24.17
C PRO A 498 -20.40 9.92 24.86
N ASN A 499 -20.83 8.91 25.63
CA ASN A 499 -22.19 8.86 26.23
C ASN A 499 -22.47 10.02 27.22
N ARG A 500 -21.44 10.71 27.71
CA ARG A 500 -21.54 11.91 28.57
C ARG A 500 -21.10 13.22 27.87
N SER A 501 -21.12 13.25 26.53
CA SER A 501 -20.82 14.46 25.75
C SER A 501 -22.00 15.43 25.79
N LEU A 502 -21.74 16.74 25.96
CA LEU A 502 -22.80 17.78 25.85
C LEU A 502 -23.36 17.90 24.42
N PHE A 503 -22.70 17.28 23.43
CA PHE A 503 -23.14 17.18 22.04
C PHE A 503 -24.62 16.75 21.92
N TRP A 504 -25.00 15.69 22.64
CA TRP A 504 -26.38 15.14 22.65
C TRP A 504 -27.44 16.12 23.20
N ALA A 505 -27.03 17.19 23.89
CA ALA A 505 -27.93 18.23 24.44
C ALA A 505 -27.94 19.53 23.60
N THR A 506 -27.11 19.63 22.57
CA THR A 506 -27.06 20.82 21.68
C THR A 506 -28.35 20.99 20.87
N SER A 507 -28.67 22.22 20.46
CA SER A 507 -29.90 22.50 19.71
C SER A 507 -30.04 21.69 18.40
N PRO A 508 -28.99 21.40 17.60
CA PRO A 508 -29.15 20.55 16.41
C PRO A 508 -29.52 19.10 16.75
N MET A 509 -28.97 18.54 17.83
CA MET A 509 -29.20 17.13 18.20
C MET A 509 -30.60 16.85 18.77
N LYS A 510 -31.41 17.88 18.98
CA LYS A 510 -32.87 17.73 19.20
C LYS A 510 -33.58 17.06 18.02
N ILE A 511 -32.98 17.03 16.81
CA ILE A 511 -33.52 16.31 15.66
C ILE A 511 -33.76 14.81 15.94
N LEU A 512 -32.96 14.19 16.82
CA LEU A 512 -33.10 12.79 17.20
C LEU A 512 -34.44 12.49 17.89
N GLN A 513 -35.11 13.51 18.45
CA GLN A 513 -36.46 13.36 19.02
C GLN A 513 -37.56 13.25 17.94
N LYS A 514 -37.24 13.54 16.67
CA LYS A 514 -38.17 13.52 15.52
C LYS A 514 -37.90 12.39 14.53
N ILE A 515 -36.77 11.70 14.64
CA ILE A 515 -36.34 10.65 13.71
C ILE A 515 -36.30 9.30 14.46
N PRO A 516 -36.99 8.25 13.99
CA PRO A 516 -36.90 6.93 14.61
C PRO A 516 -35.47 6.41 14.51
N HIS A 517 -34.91 6.00 15.64
CA HIS A 517 -33.52 5.56 15.75
C HIS A 517 -33.36 4.58 16.91
N ILE A 518 -32.22 3.89 16.91
CA ILE A 518 -31.81 2.98 17.98
C ILE A 518 -30.61 3.61 18.71
N LEU A 519 -30.54 3.41 20.03
CA LEU A 519 -29.43 3.85 20.89
C LEU A 519 -28.68 2.65 21.46
N THR A 520 -27.41 2.48 21.08
CA THR A 520 -26.54 1.37 21.51
C THR A 520 -25.32 1.89 22.26
N ARG A 521 -25.01 1.37 23.47
CA ARG A 521 -23.86 1.80 24.28
C ARG A 521 -22.74 0.78 24.29
N ALA A 522 -21.51 1.23 24.03
CA ALA A 522 -20.32 0.39 23.97
C ALA A 522 -19.19 0.91 24.86
N HIS A 523 -18.46 -0.03 25.47
CA HIS A 523 -17.21 0.25 26.17
C HIS A 523 -16.01 -0.24 25.35
N HIS A 524 -15.17 0.67 24.88
CA HIS A 524 -14.06 0.36 23.95
C HIS A 524 -13.03 -0.64 24.49
N CYS A 525 -12.90 -0.78 25.82
CA CYS A 525 -12.01 -1.75 26.44
C CYS A 525 -12.40 -3.20 26.12
N MET A 526 -13.69 -3.49 25.94
CA MET A 526 -14.19 -4.80 25.48
C MET A 526 -13.80 -5.12 24.03
N PHE A 527 -13.27 -4.14 23.31
CA PHE A 527 -12.75 -4.24 21.94
C PHE A 527 -11.23 -4.02 21.90
N GLY A 528 -10.53 -4.15 23.03
CA GLY A 528 -9.07 -4.09 23.13
C GLY A 528 -8.46 -2.71 23.44
N SER A 529 -9.26 -1.72 23.85
CA SER A 529 -8.71 -0.43 24.34
C SER A 529 -8.22 -0.51 25.79
N GLN A 530 -7.24 0.34 26.14
CA GLN A 530 -6.65 0.37 27.48
C GLN A 530 -7.44 1.21 28.50
N ARG A 531 -8.47 1.97 28.06
CA ARG A 531 -9.36 2.74 28.95
C ARG A 531 -10.82 2.41 28.70
N ARG A 532 -11.61 2.65 29.74
CA ARG A 532 -13.08 2.55 29.75
C ARG A 532 -13.74 3.71 28.99
N LYS A 533 -13.42 3.91 27.70
CA LYS A 533 -14.13 4.89 26.85
C LYS A 533 -15.56 4.39 26.61
N HIS A 534 -16.52 5.11 27.16
CA HIS A 534 -17.95 4.81 27.08
C HIS A 534 -18.59 5.69 26.00
N THR A 535 -18.93 5.05 24.89
CA THR A 535 -19.45 5.68 23.67
C THR A 535 -20.90 5.29 23.45
N LEU A 536 -21.69 6.23 22.93
CA LEU A 536 -23.08 6.05 22.52
C LEU A 536 -23.14 6.14 20.99
N PHE A 537 -23.83 5.19 20.38
CA PHE A 537 -24.20 5.23 18.96
C PHE A 537 -25.69 5.51 18.82
N ALA A 538 -26.06 6.50 18.01
CA ALA A 538 -27.41 6.66 17.48
C ALA A 538 -27.42 6.19 16.02
N HIS A 539 -28.37 5.34 15.63
CA HIS A 539 -28.32 4.69 14.30
C HIS A 539 -29.67 4.19 13.78
N GLY A 540 -29.78 4.11 12.46
CA GLY A 540 -30.86 3.42 11.73
C GLY A 540 -30.54 1.96 11.37
N VAL A 541 -29.59 1.32 12.05
CA VAL A 541 -29.05 -0.03 11.70
C VAL A 541 -29.39 -1.07 12.79
N PRO A 542 -30.47 -1.87 12.67
CA PRO A 542 -30.84 -2.89 13.66
C PRO A 542 -29.71 -3.83 14.10
N GLN A 543 -28.94 -4.39 13.16
CA GLN A 543 -27.84 -5.32 13.49
C GLN A 543 -26.72 -4.69 14.34
N LEU A 544 -26.62 -3.36 14.44
CA LEU A 544 -25.59 -2.70 15.25
C LEU A 544 -25.85 -2.84 16.77
N GLN A 545 -27.07 -3.21 17.20
CA GLN A 545 -27.36 -3.49 18.62
C GLN A 545 -26.40 -4.55 19.21
N LYS A 546 -25.92 -5.50 18.39
CA LYS A 546 -24.91 -6.51 18.75
C LYS A 546 -23.59 -5.92 19.29
N VAL A 547 -23.29 -4.66 18.98
CA VAL A 547 -22.08 -3.94 19.41
C VAL A 547 -22.25 -3.34 20.83
N GLY A 548 -23.44 -3.46 21.44
CA GLY A 548 -23.83 -2.94 22.75
C GLY A 548 -23.19 -3.63 23.96
N VAL A 549 -21.86 -3.79 23.95
CA VAL A 549 -21.10 -4.51 24.97
C VAL A 549 -20.57 -3.54 26.02
N LEU A 550 -20.96 -3.75 27.28
CA LEU A 550 -20.51 -2.94 28.41
C LEU A 550 -19.34 -3.60 29.15
N CYS A 551 -18.56 -2.78 29.86
CA CYS A 551 -17.43 -3.26 30.67
C CYS A 551 -17.92 -3.95 31.95
N ASP A 552 -17.51 -5.22 32.09
CA ASP A 552 -17.80 -6.11 33.22
C ASP A 552 -16.98 -5.82 34.49
N GLY A 553 -15.85 -5.11 34.34
CA GLY A 553 -14.93 -4.76 35.42
C GLY A 553 -13.81 -5.78 35.66
N ASN A 554 -13.74 -6.87 34.89
CA ASN A 554 -12.79 -7.98 35.10
C ASN A 554 -11.35 -7.70 34.62
N HIS A 555 -11.01 -6.44 34.31
CA HIS A 555 -9.70 -6.03 33.78
C HIS A 555 -9.31 -4.62 34.24
N ALA A 556 -8.00 -4.38 34.33
CA ALA A 556 -7.45 -3.09 34.71
C ALA A 556 -7.64 -2.04 33.59
N HIS A 557 -7.87 -0.79 33.99
CA HIS A 557 -8.03 0.35 33.09
C HIS A 557 -7.00 1.42 33.39
N LEU A 558 -6.44 2.06 32.37
CA LEU A 558 -5.60 3.25 32.57
C LEU A 558 -6.46 4.45 33.02
N PRO A 559 -5.88 5.40 33.78
CA PRO A 559 -6.61 6.57 34.24
C PRO A 559 -6.93 7.58 33.11
N TRP A 560 -7.97 8.38 33.37
CA TRP A 560 -8.30 9.59 32.63
C TRP A 560 -7.59 10.80 33.27
N GLY A 561 -7.19 11.78 32.45
CA GLY A 561 -6.52 12.99 32.93
C GLY A 561 -5.40 13.44 31.98
N LEU A 562 -4.35 14.02 32.54
CA LEU A 562 -3.12 14.36 31.83
C LEU A 562 -2.15 13.16 31.87
N LEU A 563 -1.53 12.84 30.74
CA LEU A 563 -0.49 11.81 30.62
C LEU A 563 0.89 12.40 30.97
N PRO A 564 1.91 11.56 31.31
CA PRO A 564 3.25 12.04 31.69
C PRO A 564 3.98 12.87 30.63
N ASN A 565 3.59 12.75 29.36
CA ASN A 565 4.10 13.55 28.24
C ASN A 565 3.43 14.94 28.10
N GLY A 566 2.45 15.27 28.96
CA GLY A 566 1.72 16.53 28.94
C GLY A 566 0.53 16.60 27.96
N SER A 567 0.16 15.52 27.26
CA SER A 567 -1.09 15.46 26.50
C SER A 567 -2.24 14.90 27.34
N PHE A 568 -3.49 15.19 26.99
CA PHE A 568 -4.65 14.60 27.68
C PHE A 568 -4.91 13.18 27.19
N ALA A 569 -5.30 12.27 28.10
CA ALA A 569 -5.63 10.88 27.79
C ALA A 569 -6.71 10.73 26.70
N ALA A 570 -7.63 11.70 26.60
CA ALA A 570 -8.64 11.76 25.54
C ALA A 570 -8.06 11.89 24.12
N HIS A 571 -6.84 12.43 23.94
CA HIS A 571 -6.16 12.46 22.65
C HIS A 571 -5.51 11.12 22.28
N ALA A 572 -5.26 10.23 23.24
CA ALA A 572 -4.66 8.91 22.98
C ALA A 572 -5.67 7.87 22.50
N GLU A 573 -6.97 8.07 22.75
CA GLU A 573 -8.06 7.16 22.36
C GLU A 573 -9.13 7.86 21.51
N VAL A 574 -8.67 8.68 20.56
CA VAL A 574 -9.52 9.24 19.50
C VAL A 574 -9.95 8.13 18.52
N ALA A 575 -8.99 7.33 18.03
CA ALA A 575 -9.24 6.26 17.09
C ALA A 575 -10.08 5.11 17.67
N TYR A 576 -10.87 4.46 16.82
CA TYR A 576 -11.61 3.24 17.15
C TYR A 576 -10.67 2.02 17.24
N PRO A 577 -10.83 1.13 18.25
CA PRO A 577 -10.09 -0.13 18.31
C PRO A 577 -10.40 -1.03 17.09
N PRO A 578 -9.41 -1.77 16.53
CA PRO A 578 -9.63 -2.59 15.34
C PRO A 578 -10.73 -3.66 15.46
N MET A 579 -11.00 -4.18 16.66
CA MET A 579 -12.12 -5.10 16.91
C MET A 579 -13.47 -4.38 16.80
N LEU A 580 -13.58 -3.14 17.29
CA LEU A 580 -14.80 -2.34 17.20
C LEU A 580 -15.11 -1.99 15.74
N CYS A 581 -14.10 -1.59 14.97
CA CYS A 581 -14.24 -1.38 13.52
C CYS A 581 -14.73 -2.63 12.79
N ARG A 582 -14.23 -3.83 13.17
CA ARG A 582 -14.71 -5.10 12.63
C ARG A 582 -16.17 -5.39 13.01
N ALA A 583 -16.55 -5.20 14.27
CA ALA A 583 -17.92 -5.41 14.75
C ALA A 583 -18.94 -4.55 13.98
N MET A 584 -18.67 -3.25 13.90
CA MET A 584 -19.52 -2.29 13.16
C MET A 584 -19.57 -2.63 11.66
N ALA A 585 -18.45 -3.00 11.05
CA ALA A 585 -18.40 -3.39 9.63
C ALA A 585 -19.11 -4.71 9.31
N CYS A 586 -19.22 -5.64 10.27
CA CYS A 586 -20.00 -6.86 10.14
C CYS A 586 -21.50 -6.57 10.28
N ALA A 587 -21.91 -5.80 11.29
CA ALA A 587 -23.29 -5.38 11.48
C ALA A 587 -23.87 -4.63 10.27
N VAL A 588 -23.10 -3.69 9.68
CA VAL A 588 -23.51 -2.98 8.45
C VAL A 588 -23.62 -3.95 7.26
N ARG A 589 -22.68 -4.90 7.10
CA ARG A 589 -22.74 -5.92 6.04
C ARG A 589 -23.96 -6.83 6.19
N GLU A 590 -24.22 -7.34 7.40
CA GLU A 590 -25.37 -8.19 7.72
C GLU A 590 -26.68 -7.46 7.39
N GLN A 591 -26.80 -6.18 7.79
CA GLN A 591 -28.00 -5.39 7.49
C GLN A 591 -28.24 -5.21 5.99
N LEU A 592 -27.19 -5.00 5.19
CA LEU A 592 -27.28 -4.87 3.73
C LEU A 592 -27.64 -6.19 3.04
N ILE A 593 -27.14 -7.33 3.52
CA ILE A 593 -27.51 -8.66 3.01
C ILE A 593 -28.99 -8.95 3.31
N ILE A 594 -29.47 -8.63 4.52
CA ILE A 594 -30.90 -8.74 4.90
C ILE A 594 -31.78 -7.84 3.99
N MET A 595 -31.25 -6.72 3.51
CA MET A 595 -31.90 -5.83 2.55
C MET A 595 -31.81 -6.29 1.08
N GLY A 596 -31.18 -7.43 0.80
CA GLY A 596 -31.12 -8.02 -0.55
C GLY A 596 -29.91 -7.60 -1.38
N ALA A 597 -28.81 -7.14 -0.75
CA ALA A 597 -27.51 -7.09 -1.41
C ALA A 597 -26.95 -8.51 -1.60
N ARG A 598 -26.38 -8.80 -2.77
CA ARG A 598 -25.70 -10.08 -3.04
C ARG A 598 -24.34 -10.14 -2.34
N GLY A 599 -24.10 -11.25 -1.63
CA GLY A 599 -22.89 -11.51 -0.86
C GLY A 599 -21.61 -11.58 -1.71
N PRO A 600 -20.41 -11.65 -1.08
CA PRO A 600 -19.17 -11.90 -1.80
C PRO A 600 -19.20 -13.26 -2.49
N VAL A 601 -18.66 -13.33 -3.70
CA VAL A 601 -18.69 -14.56 -4.52
C VAL A 601 -17.75 -15.63 -3.94
N GLU A 602 -18.29 -16.81 -3.67
CA GLU A 602 -17.59 -17.90 -2.98
C GLU A 602 -16.65 -18.75 -3.86
N SER A 603 -16.80 -18.70 -5.21
CA SER A 603 -15.98 -19.47 -6.14
C SER A 603 -15.75 -18.76 -7.47
N LEU A 604 -14.67 -19.13 -8.17
CA LEU A 604 -14.33 -18.60 -9.49
C LEU A 604 -15.38 -18.93 -10.57
N LEU A 605 -16.10 -20.05 -10.39
CA LEU A 605 -17.21 -20.50 -11.25
C LEU A 605 -18.41 -19.53 -11.27
N LEU A 606 -18.54 -18.68 -10.25
CA LEU A 606 -19.66 -17.74 -10.08
C LEU A 606 -19.21 -16.27 -10.16
N ALA A 607 -17.97 -16.01 -10.59
CA ALA A 607 -17.33 -14.71 -10.47
C ALA A 607 -17.35 -13.88 -11.76
N ASP A 608 -18.10 -12.77 -11.74
CA ASP A 608 -18.03 -11.71 -12.76
C ASP A 608 -16.67 -10.99 -12.69
N LEU A 609 -15.65 -11.58 -13.34
CA LEU A 609 -14.33 -10.99 -13.49
C LEU A 609 -14.36 -9.87 -14.54
N SER A 610 -13.69 -8.75 -14.25
CA SER A 610 -13.43 -7.73 -15.27
C SER A 610 -12.58 -8.30 -16.41
N VAL A 611 -12.80 -7.81 -17.65
CA VAL A 611 -12.17 -8.33 -18.88
C VAL A 611 -10.66 -8.50 -18.74
N HIS A 612 -9.97 -7.55 -18.10
CA HIS A 612 -8.52 -7.64 -17.85
C HIS A 612 -8.13 -8.80 -16.91
N LYS A 613 -8.90 -9.08 -15.86
CA LYS A 613 -8.66 -10.26 -15.00
C LYS A 613 -8.96 -11.55 -15.77
N ALA A 614 -10.08 -11.59 -16.49
CA ALA A 614 -10.48 -12.75 -17.28
C ALA A 614 -9.46 -13.09 -18.38
N ALA A 615 -8.90 -12.08 -19.06
CA ALA A 615 -7.82 -12.25 -20.02
C ALA A 615 -6.55 -12.80 -19.37
N GLN A 616 -6.17 -12.33 -18.18
CA GLN A 616 -5.04 -12.90 -17.43
C GLN A 616 -5.26 -14.37 -17.06
N VAL A 617 -6.46 -14.73 -16.60
CA VAL A 617 -6.81 -16.14 -16.31
C VAL A 617 -6.79 -17.01 -17.58
N ALA A 618 -7.21 -16.49 -18.73
CA ALA A 618 -7.09 -17.19 -20.03
C ALA A 618 -5.65 -17.29 -20.59
N LEU A 619 -4.70 -16.58 -19.98
CA LEU A 619 -3.26 -16.77 -20.17
C LEU A 619 -2.60 -17.51 -18.99
N SER A 620 -3.40 -18.16 -18.14
CA SER A 620 -2.98 -18.89 -16.92
C SER A 620 -2.23 -18.04 -15.88
N LYS A 621 -2.30 -16.71 -15.99
CA LYS A 621 -1.55 -15.73 -15.21
C LYS A 621 -2.28 -15.40 -13.91
N GLN A 622 -1.80 -15.95 -12.80
CA GLN A 622 -2.45 -15.85 -11.49
C GLN A 622 -2.20 -14.52 -10.75
N ALA A 623 -3.25 -13.70 -10.62
CA ALA A 623 -3.24 -12.51 -9.77
C ALA A 623 -3.57 -12.85 -8.30
N GLY A 624 -2.56 -13.26 -7.53
CA GLY A 624 -2.69 -13.79 -6.17
C GLY A 624 -3.51 -12.95 -5.17
N LYS A 625 -4.22 -13.65 -4.26
CA LYS A 625 -5.15 -13.12 -3.24
C LYS A 625 -6.26 -12.16 -3.75
N LYS A 626 -6.54 -12.11 -5.07
CA LYS A 626 -7.57 -11.23 -5.68
C LYS A 626 -8.55 -11.93 -6.64
N LEU A 627 -8.50 -13.26 -6.67
CA LEU A 627 -9.47 -14.15 -7.30
C LEU A 627 -10.08 -15.03 -6.18
N PRO A 628 -11.39 -15.35 -6.22
CA PRO A 628 -11.95 -16.41 -5.40
C PRO A 628 -11.40 -17.78 -5.85
N PRO A 629 -11.38 -18.79 -4.98
CA PRO A 629 -10.81 -20.10 -5.30
C PRO A 629 -11.66 -20.85 -6.34
N LEU A 630 -11.04 -21.78 -7.08
CA LEU A 630 -11.74 -22.61 -8.06
C LEU A 630 -12.87 -23.46 -7.45
N VAL A 631 -12.58 -24.09 -6.31
CA VAL A 631 -13.53 -24.81 -5.45
C VAL A 631 -13.52 -24.12 -4.08
N PRO A 632 -14.68 -23.79 -3.46
CA PRO A 632 -14.70 -23.24 -2.10
C PRO A 632 -13.97 -24.17 -1.12
N GLU A 633 -13.22 -23.62 -0.16
CA GLU A 633 -12.45 -24.43 0.80
C GLU A 633 -13.32 -25.36 1.66
N PHE A 634 -14.58 -24.97 1.90
CA PHE A 634 -15.54 -25.67 2.75
C PHE A 634 -16.82 -26.02 1.97
N SER A 635 -17.42 -27.16 2.27
CA SER A 635 -18.69 -27.60 1.67
C SER A 635 -19.87 -26.78 2.15
N SER A 636 -19.84 -26.39 3.41
CA SER A 636 -20.89 -25.63 4.08
C SER A 636 -20.30 -24.95 5.31
N ARG A 637 -21.02 -23.97 5.84
CA ARG A 637 -20.66 -23.24 7.05
C ARG A 637 -21.82 -23.35 8.02
N VAL A 638 -21.54 -23.78 9.24
CA VAL A 638 -22.53 -23.99 10.32
C VAL A 638 -22.21 -23.04 11.46
N SER A 639 -23.15 -22.16 11.78
CA SER A 639 -23.02 -21.23 12.91
C SER A 639 -23.75 -21.77 14.13
N LEU A 640 -22.99 -22.15 15.17
CA LEU A 640 -23.52 -22.57 16.46
C LEU A 640 -23.64 -21.39 17.42
N CYS A 641 -24.69 -21.37 18.24
CA CYS A 641 -24.94 -20.39 19.29
C CYS A 641 -25.38 -21.07 20.59
N GLY A 642 -24.52 -21.09 21.61
CA GLY A 642 -24.81 -21.76 22.86
C GLY A 642 -23.82 -21.45 23.99
N PRO A 643 -24.04 -21.96 25.21
CA PRO A 643 -23.24 -21.60 26.38
C PRO A 643 -21.74 -21.85 26.19
N PRO A 644 -20.85 -20.90 26.56
CA PRO A 644 -19.39 -21.02 26.36
C PRO A 644 -18.75 -22.26 27.02
N GLU A 645 -19.46 -22.91 27.94
CA GLU A 645 -19.02 -24.12 28.64
C GLU A 645 -19.37 -25.41 27.90
N LEU A 646 -20.40 -25.36 27.03
CA LEU A 646 -20.84 -26.45 26.16
C LEU A 646 -20.30 -26.30 24.73
N MET A 647 -19.99 -25.08 24.29
CA MET A 647 -19.46 -24.81 22.95
C MET A 647 -18.09 -25.50 22.72
N PRO A 648 -17.76 -25.86 21.47
CA PRO A 648 -16.48 -26.47 21.16
C PRO A 648 -15.29 -25.54 21.44
N LYS A 649 -14.11 -26.14 21.65
CA LYS A 649 -12.85 -25.40 21.80
C LYS A 649 -12.40 -24.83 20.44
N ILE A 650 -11.77 -23.66 20.48
CA ILE A 650 -11.23 -22.91 19.33
C ILE A 650 -9.97 -23.62 18.79
N SER A 651 -10.16 -24.83 18.24
CA SER A 651 -9.10 -25.73 17.78
C SER A 651 -9.71 -26.87 16.94
N PRO A 652 -9.02 -27.38 15.89
CA PRO A 652 -9.52 -28.47 15.04
C PRO A 652 -10.12 -29.65 15.82
N LEU A 653 -11.40 -29.95 15.57
CA LEU A 653 -12.17 -30.94 16.32
C LEU A 653 -11.61 -32.36 16.16
N LYS A 654 -10.96 -32.90 17.20
CA LYS A 654 -10.32 -34.24 17.13
C LYS A 654 -11.32 -35.40 17.05
N SER A 655 -12.54 -35.18 17.52
CA SER A 655 -13.68 -36.09 17.48
C SER A 655 -14.92 -35.34 16.96
N PRO A 656 -15.93 -36.02 16.41
CA PRO A 656 -17.20 -35.39 16.10
C PRO A 656 -17.78 -34.77 17.39
N PHE A 657 -18.38 -33.59 17.27
CA PHE A 657 -18.96 -32.89 18.41
C PHE A 657 -20.49 -33.03 18.35
N PRO A 658 -21.13 -33.84 19.23
CA PRO A 658 -22.58 -33.91 19.31
C PRO A 658 -23.12 -32.60 19.87
N ILE A 659 -24.07 -31.99 19.16
CA ILE A 659 -24.64 -30.69 19.51
C ILE A 659 -25.63 -30.90 20.67
N PRO A 660 -25.35 -30.40 21.89
CA PRO A 660 -26.29 -30.51 23.00
C PRO A 660 -27.50 -29.60 22.76
N ALA A 661 -28.69 -30.00 23.23
CA ALA A 661 -29.94 -29.25 23.01
C ALA A 661 -29.95 -27.79 23.55
N ALA A 662 -28.95 -27.39 24.34
CA ALA A 662 -28.73 -26.01 24.78
C ALA A 662 -27.94 -25.14 23.76
N ILE A 663 -27.49 -25.71 22.64
CA ILE A 663 -26.80 -25.02 21.55
C ILE A 663 -27.73 -25.04 20.32
N HIS A 664 -27.99 -23.87 19.75
CA HIS A 664 -28.80 -23.74 18.54
C HIS A 664 -27.91 -23.63 17.30
N VAL A 665 -28.34 -24.21 16.18
CA VAL A 665 -27.81 -23.87 14.86
C VAL A 665 -28.54 -22.60 14.40
N VAL A 666 -27.80 -21.51 14.20
CA VAL A 666 -28.38 -20.19 13.84
C VAL A 666 -28.37 -19.95 12.33
N SER A 667 -27.45 -20.58 11.60
CA SER A 667 -27.50 -20.66 10.14
C SER A 667 -26.74 -21.86 9.60
N GLN A 668 -27.33 -22.48 8.57
CA GLN A 668 -26.62 -23.27 7.57
C GLN A 668 -26.64 -22.47 6.26
N LEU A 669 -25.50 -22.34 5.59
CA LEU A 669 -25.40 -21.57 4.33
C LEU A 669 -25.80 -22.36 3.06
N ARG A 670 -26.58 -23.43 3.21
CA ARG A 670 -27.31 -24.14 2.13
C ARG A 670 -28.67 -24.62 2.62
N PRO A 671 -29.69 -24.70 1.75
CA PRO A 671 -30.98 -25.31 2.10
C PRO A 671 -30.99 -26.84 1.91
N ASN A 672 -31.88 -27.50 2.66
CA ASN A 672 -32.39 -28.87 2.46
C ASN A 672 -31.58 -30.09 2.96
N ASP A 673 -30.51 -29.94 3.74
CA ASP A 673 -30.02 -31.05 4.57
C ASP A 673 -30.77 -31.09 5.92
N PRO A 674 -31.24 -32.26 6.40
CA PRO A 674 -31.93 -32.37 7.70
C PRO A 674 -30.97 -32.10 8.87
N GLU A 675 -31.52 -31.82 10.06
CA GLU A 675 -30.75 -31.46 11.26
C GLU A 675 -29.72 -32.54 11.64
N THR A 676 -28.46 -32.37 11.24
CA THR A 676 -27.37 -33.27 11.59
C THR A 676 -26.89 -33.00 13.02
N PRO A 677 -27.05 -33.94 13.97
CA PRO A 677 -26.83 -33.70 15.40
C PRO A 677 -25.35 -33.65 15.81
N THR A 678 -24.41 -33.70 14.87
CA THR A 678 -22.96 -33.77 15.12
C THR A 678 -22.17 -32.93 14.11
N LEU A 679 -21.26 -32.07 14.59
CA LEU A 679 -20.18 -31.53 13.74
C LEU A 679 -19.13 -32.62 13.44
N PRO A 680 -18.49 -32.61 12.26
CA PRO A 680 -17.46 -33.57 11.86
C PRO A 680 -16.08 -33.30 12.52
N LYS A 681 -15.01 -33.94 12.00
CA LYS A 681 -13.62 -33.84 12.52
C LYS A 681 -12.75 -32.87 11.72
N LYS A 682 -11.82 -32.23 12.44
CA LYS A 682 -10.70 -31.36 12.01
C LYS A 682 -11.05 -29.90 11.62
N ASP A 683 -12.19 -29.36 12.05
CA ASP A 683 -12.63 -28.02 11.64
C ASP A 683 -11.91 -26.87 12.39
N PRO A 684 -11.14 -25.98 11.73
CA PRO A 684 -10.72 -24.70 12.30
C PRO A 684 -11.87 -23.68 12.25
N PRO A 685 -11.97 -22.75 13.22
CA PRO A 685 -12.90 -21.62 13.13
C PRO A 685 -12.41 -20.58 12.12
N ASP A 686 -13.34 -19.94 11.38
CA ASP A 686 -13.00 -18.85 10.46
C ASP A 686 -12.66 -17.56 11.23
N GLU A 687 -11.45 -17.03 11.07
CA GLU A 687 -11.00 -15.77 11.69
C GLU A 687 -11.93 -14.57 11.38
N HIS A 688 -12.71 -14.64 10.29
CA HIS A 688 -13.65 -13.60 9.88
C HIS A 688 -15.05 -13.71 10.51
N ALA A 689 -15.30 -14.69 11.39
CA ALA A 689 -16.62 -14.96 11.99
C ALA A 689 -16.72 -14.75 13.52
N LEU A 690 -15.69 -14.20 14.18
CA LEU A 690 -15.77 -13.84 15.61
C LEU A 690 -16.36 -12.44 15.81
N LEU A 691 -17.65 -12.32 16.20
CA LEU A 691 -18.19 -11.21 17.03
C LEU A 691 -19.67 -11.35 17.45
N GLU A 692 -20.01 -12.40 18.20
CA GLU A 692 -21.16 -12.37 19.11
C GLU A 692 -20.82 -13.12 20.42
N VAL A 693 -20.65 -12.36 21.51
CA VAL A 693 -20.32 -12.89 22.84
C VAL A 693 -21.34 -12.35 23.83
N SER A 694 -22.40 -13.10 24.06
CA SER A 694 -23.34 -12.83 25.15
C SER A 694 -22.91 -13.57 26.43
N PRO A 695 -23.32 -13.12 27.63
CA PRO A 695 -23.01 -13.79 28.90
C PRO A 695 -23.37 -15.28 28.96
N SER A 696 -24.37 -15.71 28.17
CA SER A 696 -24.96 -17.04 28.23
C SER A 696 -24.90 -17.83 26.91
N LYS A 697 -24.52 -17.19 25.79
CA LYS A 697 -24.32 -17.83 24.48
C LYS A 697 -23.17 -17.18 23.69
N VAL A 698 -22.26 -18.00 23.19
CA VAL A 698 -21.21 -17.61 22.23
C VAL A 698 -21.59 -18.09 20.85
N HIS A 699 -21.37 -17.25 19.83
CA HIS A 699 -21.43 -17.67 18.43
C HIS A 699 -20.06 -18.19 17.96
N GLN A 700 -20.05 -19.35 17.30
CA GLN A 700 -18.89 -19.85 16.54
C GLN A 700 -19.35 -20.42 15.20
N THR A 701 -18.71 -20.00 14.10
CA THR A 701 -18.95 -20.58 12.76
C THR A 701 -17.84 -21.56 12.42
N PHE A 702 -18.23 -22.80 12.13
CA PHE A 702 -17.35 -23.86 11.64
C PHE A 702 -17.52 -24.01 10.14
N GLY A 703 -16.40 -24.09 9.41
CA GLY A 703 -16.40 -24.51 8.02
C GLY A 703 -16.28 -26.02 7.96
N ILE A 704 -17.29 -26.70 7.40
CA ILE A 704 -17.22 -28.15 7.17
C ILE A 704 -16.35 -28.39 5.92
N PRO A 705 -15.23 -29.13 6.01
CA PRO A 705 -14.41 -29.43 4.84
C PRO A 705 -15.14 -30.44 3.94
N TRP A 706 -14.91 -30.35 2.62
CA TRP A 706 -15.34 -31.41 1.71
C TRP A 706 -14.64 -32.72 2.04
N THR A 707 -15.32 -33.87 1.87
CA THR A 707 -14.58 -35.14 1.84
C THR A 707 -13.66 -35.19 0.62
N PRO A 708 -12.54 -35.93 0.63
CA PRO A 708 -11.65 -36.01 -0.53
C PRO A 708 -12.37 -36.41 -1.82
N ASP A 709 -13.30 -37.38 -1.76
CA ASP A 709 -14.08 -37.81 -2.92
C ASP A 709 -15.03 -36.71 -3.44
N GLN A 710 -15.67 -35.95 -2.53
CA GLN A 710 -16.50 -34.81 -2.90
C GLN A 710 -15.67 -33.67 -3.50
N PHE A 711 -14.50 -33.38 -2.93
CA PHE A 711 -13.58 -32.36 -3.44
C PHE A 711 -13.08 -32.75 -4.84
N VAL A 712 -12.63 -33.99 -5.03
CA VAL A 712 -12.21 -34.51 -6.35
C VAL A 712 -13.37 -34.49 -7.34
N ALA A 713 -14.57 -34.93 -6.96
CA ALA A 713 -15.75 -34.87 -7.83
C ALA A 713 -16.16 -33.44 -8.23
N LEU A 714 -15.83 -32.43 -7.43
CA LEU A 714 -16.04 -31.02 -7.75
C LEU A 714 -14.88 -30.42 -8.54
N ALA A 715 -13.63 -30.77 -8.21
CA ALA A 715 -12.44 -30.37 -8.96
C ALA A 715 -12.44 -30.93 -10.39
N CYS A 716 -12.96 -32.15 -10.60
CA CYS A 716 -13.15 -32.73 -11.94
C CYS A 716 -14.34 -32.13 -12.71
N LYS A 717 -15.33 -31.53 -12.01
CA LYS A 717 -16.41 -30.75 -12.64
C LYS A 717 -15.98 -29.31 -12.95
N ALA A 718 -15.09 -28.75 -12.14
CA ALA A 718 -14.49 -27.44 -12.35
C ALA A 718 -13.48 -27.54 -13.51
N GLN A 719 -13.80 -26.91 -14.65
CA GLN A 719 -12.85 -26.83 -15.76
C GLN A 719 -11.65 -25.97 -15.35
N HIS A 720 -10.49 -26.22 -15.96
CA HIS A 720 -9.29 -25.41 -15.72
C HIS A 720 -9.61 -23.90 -15.93
N PRO A 721 -9.25 -22.98 -15.02
CA PRO A 721 -9.77 -21.58 -15.00
C PRO A 721 -9.70 -20.80 -16.32
N LYS A 722 -8.66 -21.05 -17.12
CA LYS A 722 -8.47 -20.60 -18.51
C LYS A 722 -9.66 -20.82 -19.45
N MET A 723 -10.52 -21.79 -19.12
CA MET A 723 -11.72 -22.19 -19.86
C MET A 723 -13.02 -21.64 -19.24
N LEU A 724 -13.01 -21.23 -17.96
CA LEU A 724 -14.19 -20.76 -17.23
C LEU A 724 -14.49 -19.27 -17.46
N THR A 725 -13.47 -18.47 -17.80
CA THR A 725 -13.60 -17.01 -17.80
C THR A 725 -13.98 -16.43 -19.16
N ASN A 726 -14.91 -15.47 -19.17
CA ASN A 726 -15.20 -14.60 -20.32
C ASN A 726 -14.04 -13.62 -20.59
N CYS A 727 -12.94 -14.16 -21.11
CA CYS A 727 -11.66 -13.48 -21.33
C CYS A 727 -11.66 -12.38 -22.40
N LEU A 728 -12.74 -12.26 -23.16
CA LEU A 728 -12.92 -11.29 -24.23
C LEU A 728 -14.33 -10.70 -24.16
N PRO A 729 -14.52 -9.43 -24.56
CA PRO A 729 -15.85 -8.87 -24.80
C PRO A 729 -16.65 -9.76 -25.75
N GLU A 730 -17.93 -9.97 -25.45
CA GLU A 730 -18.79 -10.91 -26.19
C GLU A 730 -18.93 -10.51 -27.67
N GLN A 731 -18.95 -9.21 -27.94
CA GLN A 731 -18.91 -8.62 -29.28
C GLN A 731 -17.68 -9.10 -30.08
N LEU A 732 -16.51 -9.14 -29.43
CA LEU A 732 -15.25 -9.56 -30.05
C LEU A 732 -15.19 -11.09 -30.26
N LYS A 733 -15.73 -11.89 -29.34
CA LYS A 733 -15.89 -13.34 -29.56
C LYS A 733 -16.76 -13.63 -30.78
N GLN A 734 -17.87 -12.92 -30.93
CA GLN A 734 -18.80 -13.05 -32.06
C GLN A 734 -18.09 -12.74 -33.39
N ALA A 735 -17.39 -11.61 -33.47
CA ALA A 735 -16.59 -11.23 -34.64
C ALA A 735 -15.48 -12.24 -34.99
N ILE A 736 -14.84 -12.86 -33.99
CA ILE A 736 -13.81 -13.90 -34.20
C ILE A 736 -14.43 -15.25 -34.66
N THR A 737 -15.65 -15.55 -34.24
CA THR A 737 -16.31 -16.85 -34.48
C THR A 737 -17.08 -16.88 -35.81
N ARG A 738 -17.60 -15.73 -36.26
CA ARG A 738 -18.28 -15.60 -37.56
C ARG A 738 -17.29 -15.89 -38.71
N ARG A 739 -17.64 -16.84 -39.57
CA ARG A 739 -16.90 -17.15 -40.80
C ARG A 739 -17.18 -16.09 -41.86
N VAL A 740 -16.52 -14.93 -41.77
CA VAL A 740 -16.76 -13.83 -42.71
C VAL A 740 -16.36 -14.23 -44.13
N LYS A 741 -17.35 -14.25 -45.03
CA LYS A 741 -17.15 -14.16 -46.48
C LYS A 741 -18.01 -13.02 -47.02
N GLN A 742 -17.37 -12.10 -47.74
CA GLN A 742 -17.94 -11.15 -48.70
C GLN A 742 -18.90 -10.03 -48.22
N GLY A 743 -19.35 -9.96 -46.95
CA GLY A 743 -20.26 -8.89 -46.50
C GLY A 743 -19.64 -7.48 -46.25
N ARG A 744 -18.34 -7.37 -45.92
CA ARG A 744 -17.74 -6.11 -45.38
C ARG A 744 -17.86 -4.92 -46.33
N THR A 745 -17.62 -5.12 -47.63
CA THR A 745 -17.68 -4.05 -48.64
C THR A 745 -19.11 -3.55 -48.87
N GLU A 746 -20.10 -4.42 -48.74
CA GLU A 746 -21.51 -4.08 -48.91
C GLU A 746 -22.02 -3.23 -47.74
N VAL A 747 -21.62 -3.58 -46.52
CA VAL A 747 -21.89 -2.77 -45.32
C VAL A 747 -21.27 -1.38 -45.45
N LEU A 748 -20.00 -1.27 -45.86
CA LEU A 748 -19.38 0.03 -46.11
C LEU A 748 -20.12 0.80 -47.22
N ARG A 749 -20.43 0.17 -48.36
CA ARG A 749 -21.14 0.81 -49.47
C ARG A 749 -22.51 1.37 -49.04
N LYS A 750 -23.27 0.61 -48.24
CA LYS A 750 -24.53 1.07 -47.64
C LYS A 750 -24.32 2.35 -46.81
N TRP A 751 -23.31 2.36 -45.94
CA TRP A 751 -23.05 3.52 -45.09
C TRP A 751 -22.45 4.72 -45.84
N PHE A 752 -21.67 4.51 -46.91
CA PHE A 752 -21.21 5.62 -47.77
C PHE A 752 -22.36 6.28 -48.55
N LEU A 753 -23.30 5.49 -49.07
CA LEU A 753 -24.53 6.02 -49.68
C LEU A 753 -25.34 6.82 -48.65
N ARG A 754 -25.58 6.25 -47.48
CA ARG A 754 -26.29 6.91 -46.38
C ARG A 754 -25.58 8.18 -45.88
N ALA A 755 -24.25 8.17 -45.81
CA ALA A 755 -23.44 9.33 -45.46
C ALA A 755 -23.55 10.47 -46.48
N LYS A 756 -23.84 10.17 -47.75
CA LYS A 756 -24.15 11.17 -48.77
C LYS A 756 -25.56 11.74 -48.56
N GLU A 757 -26.57 10.88 -48.47
CA GLU A 757 -27.97 11.27 -48.20
C GLU A 757 -28.08 12.21 -46.97
N LEU A 758 -27.37 11.88 -45.89
CA LEU A 758 -27.38 12.67 -44.65
C LEU A 758 -26.63 14.02 -44.75
N LYS A 759 -25.71 14.18 -45.70
CA LYS A 759 -25.02 15.45 -46.03
C LYS A 759 -25.87 16.31 -46.98
N ASP A 760 -26.59 15.70 -47.91
CA ASP A 760 -27.50 16.39 -48.82
C ASP A 760 -28.70 17.03 -48.06
N LEU A 761 -29.04 16.50 -46.87
CA LEU A 761 -30.02 17.05 -45.92
C LEU A 761 -29.53 18.27 -45.09
N GLY A 762 -28.54 19.03 -45.57
CA GLY A 762 -28.09 20.28 -44.95
C GLY A 762 -27.38 20.17 -43.58
N PRO A 763 -27.13 21.30 -42.90
CA PRO A 763 -26.32 21.33 -41.68
C PRO A 763 -26.91 20.51 -40.52
N ASP A 764 -26.03 19.88 -39.74
CA ASP A 764 -26.42 18.97 -38.65
C ASP A 764 -26.90 19.78 -37.42
N PRO A 765 -28.19 19.70 -37.01
CA PRO A 765 -28.71 20.48 -35.89
C PRO A 765 -28.12 20.05 -34.54
N CYS A 766 -27.41 18.92 -34.49
CA CYS A 766 -26.69 18.49 -33.29
C CYS A 766 -25.33 19.17 -33.15
N VAL A 767 -24.82 19.88 -34.17
CA VAL A 767 -23.51 20.53 -34.18
C VAL A 767 -23.65 22.03 -33.99
N HIS A 768 -23.14 22.56 -32.89
CA HIS A 768 -23.22 23.99 -32.59
C HIS A 768 -22.34 24.83 -33.54
N SER A 769 -22.83 26.00 -33.97
CA SER A 769 -22.17 26.85 -34.99
C SER A 769 -20.76 27.27 -34.57
N SER A 770 -20.54 27.55 -33.29
CA SER A 770 -19.23 27.91 -32.72
C SER A 770 -18.22 26.74 -32.67
N ILE A 771 -18.60 25.53 -33.10
CA ILE A 771 -17.72 24.33 -33.13
C ILE A 771 -17.63 23.66 -34.49
N ALA A 772 -18.56 23.94 -35.43
CA ALA A 772 -18.63 23.31 -36.75
C ALA A 772 -17.29 23.30 -37.54
N PRO A 773 -16.44 24.35 -37.52
CA PRO A 773 -15.14 24.32 -38.21
C PRO A 773 -14.17 23.26 -37.66
N LEU A 774 -14.27 22.88 -36.38
CA LEU A 774 -13.41 21.87 -35.74
C LEU A 774 -13.86 20.44 -36.02
N LEU A 775 -15.10 20.25 -36.47
CA LEU A 775 -15.69 18.96 -36.83
C LEU A 775 -15.76 18.75 -38.36
N GLN A 776 -15.05 19.56 -39.16
CA GLN A 776 -15.14 19.58 -40.62
C GLN A 776 -15.06 18.17 -41.24
N GLY A 777 -16.16 17.76 -41.87
CA GLY A 777 -16.33 16.44 -42.50
C GLY A 777 -17.10 15.40 -41.66
N LYS A 778 -17.01 15.45 -40.32
CA LYS A 778 -17.68 14.52 -39.40
C LYS A 778 -19.19 14.79 -39.35
N CYS A 779 -20.01 13.76 -39.54
CA CYS A 779 -21.48 13.85 -39.52
C CYS A 779 -22.04 13.17 -38.26
N MET A 780 -22.73 13.92 -37.39
CA MET A 780 -23.26 13.36 -36.13
C MET A 780 -24.56 12.58 -36.35
N ARG A 781 -25.37 12.96 -37.35
CA ARG A 781 -26.50 12.14 -37.85
C ARG A 781 -26.04 10.72 -38.23
N LEU A 782 -24.96 10.60 -39.01
CA LEU A 782 -24.39 9.30 -39.41
C LEU A 782 -23.88 8.52 -38.20
N LEU A 783 -23.18 9.19 -37.27
CA LEU A 783 -22.71 8.54 -36.04
C LEU A 783 -23.88 8.03 -35.18
N ARG A 784 -24.99 8.77 -35.08
CA ARG A 784 -26.20 8.33 -34.38
C ARG A 784 -26.83 7.08 -35.03
N GLU A 785 -26.89 7.03 -36.36
CA GLU A 785 -27.37 5.83 -37.08
C GLU A 785 -26.44 4.62 -36.92
N LEU A 786 -25.11 4.83 -36.95
CA LEU A 786 -24.11 3.78 -36.70
C LEU A 786 -24.18 3.24 -35.25
N ILE A 787 -24.39 4.11 -34.26
CA ILE A 787 -24.59 3.74 -32.84
C ILE A 787 -25.86 2.91 -32.68
N ALA A 788 -26.97 3.33 -33.30
CA ALA A 788 -28.22 2.58 -33.28
C ALA A 788 -28.09 1.20 -33.95
N ALA A 789 -27.49 1.14 -35.14
CA ALA A 789 -27.32 -0.10 -35.90
C ALA A 789 -26.30 -1.08 -35.31
N SER A 790 -25.36 -0.60 -34.46
CA SER A 790 -24.39 -1.44 -33.75
C SER A 790 -24.82 -1.81 -32.33
N GLU A 791 -26.02 -1.40 -31.89
CA GLU A 791 -26.54 -1.63 -30.53
C GLU A 791 -25.63 -1.03 -29.43
N TYR A 792 -24.94 0.09 -29.73
CA TYR A 792 -24.06 0.73 -28.77
C TYR A 792 -24.85 1.50 -27.70
N GLY A 793 -24.53 1.27 -26.41
CA GLY A 793 -25.33 1.76 -25.29
C GLY A 793 -25.26 3.28 -25.07
N ASP A 794 -24.16 3.91 -25.47
CA ASP A 794 -23.90 5.33 -25.28
C ASP A 794 -24.56 6.17 -26.39
N LYS A 795 -25.87 6.37 -26.25
CA LYS A 795 -26.72 7.05 -27.25
C LYS A 795 -26.53 8.56 -27.30
N SER A 796 -26.04 9.21 -26.23
CA SER A 796 -25.82 10.67 -26.19
C SER A 796 -24.50 11.11 -26.82
N LEU A 797 -23.58 10.19 -27.11
CA LEU A 797 -22.25 10.52 -27.65
C LEU A 797 -22.25 11.44 -28.89
N PRO A 798 -23.17 11.36 -29.88
CA PRO A 798 -23.23 12.31 -30.98
C PRO A 798 -23.61 13.74 -30.55
N GLU A 799 -24.41 13.87 -29.49
CA GLU A 799 -24.81 15.16 -28.90
C GLU A 799 -23.68 15.71 -28.02
N ASP A 800 -22.99 14.87 -27.25
CA ASP A 800 -21.81 15.27 -26.48
C ASP A 800 -20.66 15.76 -27.39
N ILE A 801 -20.45 15.12 -28.55
CA ILE A 801 -19.47 15.58 -29.55
C ILE A 801 -19.95 16.85 -30.26
N GLY A 802 -21.23 16.94 -30.60
CA GLY A 802 -21.84 18.07 -31.31
C GLY A 802 -22.07 19.35 -30.46
N LYS A 803 -22.13 19.20 -29.13
CA LYS A 803 -22.02 20.27 -28.12
C LYS A 803 -20.55 20.58 -27.79
N GLY A 804 -19.68 19.57 -27.87
CA GLY A 804 -18.33 19.57 -27.30
C GLY A 804 -18.34 19.14 -25.83
N PHE A 805 -17.21 18.62 -25.36
CA PHE A 805 -17.10 18.08 -23.99
C PHE A 805 -16.78 19.16 -22.95
N ASP A 806 -17.31 18.98 -21.74
CA ASP A 806 -17.06 19.84 -20.58
C ASP A 806 -15.76 19.46 -19.82
N LEU A 807 -15.05 20.46 -19.27
CA LEU A 807 -13.76 20.28 -18.56
C LEU A 807 -13.88 20.14 -17.03
N LEU A 808 -15.01 20.52 -16.45
CA LEU A 808 -15.21 20.63 -15.00
C LEU A 808 -16.52 19.98 -14.57
N GLY A 809 -16.63 19.65 -13.28
CA GLY A 809 -17.87 19.14 -12.71
C GLY A 809 -18.15 17.66 -13.04
N GLN A 810 -19.39 17.33 -13.39
CA GLN A 810 -19.84 15.95 -13.52
C GLN A 810 -19.70 15.44 -14.95
N ILE A 811 -18.89 14.40 -15.13
CA ILE A 811 -18.71 13.75 -16.41
C ILE A 811 -19.93 12.84 -16.67
N PRO A 812 -20.62 12.95 -17.83
CA PRO A 812 -21.76 12.09 -18.16
C PRO A 812 -21.37 10.60 -18.17
N ALA A 813 -22.26 9.76 -17.64
CA ALA A 813 -22.11 8.30 -17.67
C ALA A 813 -22.55 7.75 -19.04
N SER A 814 -21.68 6.98 -19.69
CA SER A 814 -21.93 6.32 -20.97
C SER A 814 -22.88 5.13 -20.87
N ASN A 815 -22.98 4.52 -19.68
CA ASN A 815 -23.58 3.21 -19.40
C ASN A 815 -22.93 2.04 -20.16
N VAL A 816 -21.76 2.26 -20.76
CA VAL A 816 -20.97 1.26 -21.49
C VAL A 816 -19.68 0.91 -20.75
N LEU A 817 -19.16 1.81 -19.92
CA LEU A 817 -17.88 1.64 -19.23
C LEU A 817 -18.05 1.05 -17.82
N PRO A 818 -17.06 0.32 -17.28
CA PRO A 818 -17.12 -0.23 -15.93
C PRO A 818 -17.39 0.82 -14.84
N LYS A 819 -18.40 0.56 -13.99
CA LYS A 819 -18.79 1.44 -12.88
C LYS A 819 -17.69 1.50 -11.80
N LYS A 820 -17.37 2.71 -11.33
CA LYS A 820 -16.44 3.01 -10.23
C LYS A 820 -16.52 4.50 -9.84
N ALA A 821 -17.28 4.81 -8.79
CA ALA A 821 -17.52 6.19 -8.36
C ALA A 821 -16.23 6.97 -8.01
N SER A 822 -16.03 8.10 -8.68
CA SER A 822 -15.05 9.14 -8.35
C SER A 822 -15.77 10.43 -7.94
N PHE A 823 -15.29 11.05 -6.87
CA PHE A 823 -15.88 12.24 -6.27
C PHE A 823 -14.98 13.44 -6.50
N ALA A 824 -15.58 14.64 -6.59
CA ALA A 824 -14.84 15.89 -6.52
C ALA A 824 -14.32 16.13 -5.09
N SER A 825 -13.34 17.03 -4.95
CA SER A 825 -12.78 17.48 -3.66
C SER A 825 -12.70 19.01 -3.54
N LEU A 826 -12.96 19.74 -4.64
CA LEU A 826 -13.10 21.20 -4.69
C LEU A 826 -14.28 21.57 -5.58
N THR A 827 -14.82 22.78 -5.42
CA THR A 827 -15.79 23.36 -6.34
C THR A 827 -15.09 24.08 -7.50
N ILE A 828 -15.83 24.58 -8.48
CA ILE A 828 -15.28 25.32 -9.63
C ILE A 828 -14.69 26.69 -9.21
N GLU A 829 -15.09 27.21 -8.05
CA GLU A 829 -14.71 28.54 -7.59
C GLU A 829 -13.36 28.56 -6.85
N ASP A 830 -13.00 27.46 -6.16
CA ASP A 830 -11.81 27.32 -5.32
C ASP A 830 -10.47 27.23 -6.09
N VAL A 831 -10.50 27.41 -7.42
CA VAL A 831 -9.60 26.72 -8.37
C VAL A 831 -8.66 27.69 -9.12
N ARG A 832 -8.82 29.00 -8.95
CA ARG A 832 -8.27 30.05 -9.83
C ARG A 832 -6.96 30.71 -9.33
N THR A 833 -5.80 30.03 -9.35
CA THR A 833 -4.46 30.70 -9.34
C THR A 833 -3.25 29.77 -9.62
N VAL A 834 -2.08 30.40 -9.87
CA VAL A 834 -0.68 29.84 -9.94
C VAL A 834 -0.19 29.30 -11.30
N ALA A 835 0.95 29.85 -11.78
CA ALA A 835 1.74 29.35 -12.94
C ALA A 835 3.23 29.77 -12.84
N LYS A 836 4.13 29.10 -13.60
CA LYS A 836 5.57 29.47 -13.77
C LYS A 836 6.22 28.91 -15.06
N GLU A 837 7.47 29.28 -15.34
CA GLU A 837 8.16 29.21 -16.66
C GLU A 837 8.31 27.83 -17.35
N ASN A 838 8.48 27.84 -18.70
CA ASN A 838 9.48 27.07 -19.51
C ASN A 838 9.50 27.57 -21.00
N GLN A 839 10.63 27.43 -21.73
CA GLN A 839 10.89 27.99 -23.08
C GLN A 839 10.25 27.22 -24.25
N GLU A 840 10.63 25.95 -24.47
CA GLU A 840 10.37 25.18 -25.71
C GLU A 840 8.87 24.95 -26.00
N VAL A 841 8.06 25.14 -24.96
CA VAL A 841 6.59 25.09 -24.93
C VAL A 841 5.94 26.18 -25.79
N TYR A 842 6.56 27.35 -25.89
CA TYR A 842 5.99 28.51 -26.57
C TYR A 842 5.87 28.27 -28.08
N ASN A 843 6.98 27.87 -28.72
CA ASN A 843 7.03 27.56 -30.15
C ASN A 843 6.03 26.44 -30.52
N LEU A 844 5.91 25.41 -29.69
CA LEU A 844 4.93 24.34 -29.88
C LEU A 844 3.48 24.82 -29.71
N THR A 845 3.23 25.84 -28.87
CA THR A 845 1.88 26.41 -28.72
C THR A 845 1.51 27.31 -29.90
N MET A 846 2.45 28.10 -30.45
CA MET A 846 2.21 28.87 -31.68
C MET A 846 1.83 27.96 -32.87
N GLN A 847 2.46 26.78 -32.98
CA GLN A 847 2.05 25.76 -33.97
C GLN A 847 0.64 25.20 -33.73
N GLU A 848 0.10 25.22 -32.50
CA GLU A 848 -1.32 24.89 -32.24
C GLU A 848 -2.28 26.03 -32.59
N VAL A 849 -1.79 27.29 -32.62
CA VAL A 849 -2.54 28.46 -33.10
C VAL A 849 -2.63 28.47 -34.62
N GLU A 850 -1.51 28.23 -35.33
CA GLU A 850 -1.47 28.04 -36.79
C GLU A 850 -2.44 26.93 -37.26
N GLN A 851 -2.63 25.90 -36.43
CA GLN A 851 -3.51 24.75 -36.70
C GLN A 851 -4.94 24.92 -36.15
N GLY A 852 -5.29 26.09 -35.63
CA GLY A 852 -6.67 26.46 -35.22
C GLY A 852 -7.19 25.75 -33.97
N TRP A 853 -6.35 25.04 -33.22
CA TRP A 853 -6.74 24.33 -31.99
C TRP A 853 -6.67 25.20 -30.73
N VAL A 854 -5.92 26.28 -30.81
CA VAL A 854 -5.65 27.23 -29.74
C VAL A 854 -5.85 28.64 -30.29
N ARG A 855 -6.49 29.53 -29.54
CA ARG A 855 -6.69 30.93 -29.90
C ARG A 855 -5.82 31.81 -29.01
N GLY A 856 -5.08 32.74 -29.61
CA GLY A 856 -4.29 33.74 -28.88
C GLY A 856 -3.06 34.22 -29.67
N PRO A 857 -2.16 34.97 -29.03
CA PRO A 857 -2.23 35.40 -27.63
C PRO A 857 -3.44 36.31 -27.35
N ILE A 858 -3.95 36.25 -26.12
CA ILE A 858 -5.08 37.04 -25.61
C ILE A 858 -4.52 37.95 -24.48
N PRO A 859 -4.80 39.27 -24.49
CA PRO A 859 -4.46 40.16 -23.38
C PRO A 859 -5.04 39.69 -22.04
N LEU A 860 -4.35 40.03 -20.94
CA LEU A 860 -4.81 39.69 -19.59
C LEU A 860 -6.16 40.37 -19.26
N ASP A 861 -6.34 41.60 -19.74
CA ASP A 861 -7.51 42.45 -19.47
C ASP A 861 -8.76 42.01 -20.26
N ASP A 862 -8.58 41.27 -21.36
CA ASP A 862 -9.67 40.69 -22.18
C ASP A 862 -10.23 39.38 -21.59
N LEU A 863 -9.67 38.89 -20.48
CA LEU A 863 -10.11 37.64 -19.87
C LEU A 863 -11.41 37.81 -19.05
N PRO A 864 -12.35 36.86 -19.12
CA PRO A 864 -13.47 36.82 -18.19
C PRO A 864 -12.96 36.80 -16.73
N PRO A 865 -13.51 37.61 -15.80
CA PRO A 865 -13.10 37.65 -14.39
C PRO A 865 -13.24 36.32 -13.62
N GLN A 866 -13.87 35.32 -14.24
CA GLN A 866 -14.08 33.98 -13.71
C GLN A 866 -13.36 32.89 -14.53
N SER A 867 -12.40 33.26 -15.38
CA SER A 867 -11.61 32.30 -16.15
C SER A 867 -10.64 31.48 -15.26
N ILE A 868 -10.37 30.24 -15.65
CA ILE A 868 -9.33 29.40 -15.03
C ILE A 868 -8.09 29.42 -15.90
N LEU A 869 -6.97 29.85 -15.32
CA LEU A 869 -5.67 29.92 -15.99
C LEU A 869 -4.84 28.67 -15.64
N THR A 870 -4.76 27.72 -16.58
CA THR A 870 -3.98 26.49 -16.42
C THR A 870 -2.53 26.70 -16.85
N ARG A 871 -1.57 26.16 -16.11
CA ARG A 871 -0.14 26.20 -16.48
C ARG A 871 0.15 25.16 -17.56
N ARG A 872 0.66 25.59 -18.72
CA ARG A 872 1.26 24.67 -19.70
C ARG A 872 2.76 24.57 -19.49
N PHE A 873 3.31 23.36 -19.46
CA PHE A 873 4.74 23.11 -19.27
C PHE A 873 5.28 22.00 -20.18
N GLY A 874 6.60 21.95 -20.35
CA GLY A 874 7.28 21.00 -21.25
C GLY A 874 7.80 19.78 -20.50
N VAL A 875 7.42 18.58 -20.93
CA VAL A 875 8.04 17.32 -20.49
C VAL A 875 8.94 16.77 -21.62
N VAL A 876 10.23 16.64 -21.32
CA VAL A 876 11.21 16.01 -22.22
C VAL A 876 11.00 14.49 -22.18
N GLN A 877 10.54 13.90 -23.29
CA GLN A 877 10.52 12.45 -23.49
C GLN A 877 11.72 12.05 -24.34
N SER A 878 12.57 11.15 -23.83
CA SER A 878 13.63 10.50 -24.62
C SER A 878 13.09 9.22 -25.25
N SER A 879 13.00 9.18 -26.58
CA SER A 879 12.64 7.99 -27.36
C SER A 879 13.88 7.48 -28.10
N PHE A 880 14.18 6.18 -28.00
CA PHE A 880 15.30 5.60 -28.73
C PHE A 880 14.89 5.18 -30.16
N ASP A 881 15.51 5.84 -31.14
CA ASP A 881 15.41 5.59 -32.57
C ASP A 881 16.61 4.73 -33.04
N SER A 882 16.36 3.72 -33.88
CA SER A 882 17.39 2.79 -34.35
C SER A 882 18.43 3.40 -35.28
N GLU A 883 18.09 4.48 -35.98
CA GLU A 883 18.98 5.20 -36.91
C GLU A 883 19.53 6.48 -36.27
N LYS A 884 18.70 7.19 -35.50
CA LYS A 884 19.00 8.55 -34.99
C LYS A 884 19.37 8.58 -33.51
N GLY A 885 19.42 7.44 -32.84
CA GLY A 885 19.85 7.33 -31.46
C GLY A 885 18.82 7.85 -30.45
N SER A 886 19.27 8.51 -29.38
CA SER A 886 18.39 9.03 -28.32
C SER A 886 17.73 10.35 -28.71
N VAL A 887 16.67 10.28 -29.52
CA VAL A 887 15.85 11.45 -29.87
C VAL A 887 15.14 11.99 -28.62
N ARG A 888 15.45 13.24 -28.25
CA ARG A 888 14.70 13.99 -27.22
C ARG A 888 13.55 14.73 -27.89
N LYS A 889 12.34 14.60 -27.34
CA LYS A 889 11.14 15.29 -27.82
C LYS A 889 10.38 15.89 -26.66
N VAL A 890 10.21 17.21 -26.66
CA VAL A 890 9.34 17.87 -25.68
C VAL A 890 7.87 17.68 -26.06
N ARG A 891 7.04 17.44 -25.04
CA ARG A 891 5.58 17.48 -25.12
C ARG A 891 5.06 18.64 -24.26
N PRO A 892 4.15 19.49 -24.78
CA PRO A 892 3.37 20.37 -23.92
C PRO A 892 2.39 19.53 -23.10
N ILE A 893 2.34 19.77 -21.80
CA ILE A 893 1.41 19.17 -20.84
C ILE A 893 0.67 20.31 -20.15
N ASP A 894 -0.65 20.19 -20.07
CA ASP A 894 -1.53 21.18 -19.43
C ASP A 894 -1.83 20.72 -18.00
N ASP A 895 -1.35 21.46 -17.00
CA ASP A 895 -1.40 21.03 -15.60
C ASP A 895 -2.76 21.32 -14.93
N PHE A 896 -3.79 20.63 -15.39
CA PHE A 896 -5.13 20.61 -14.80
C PHE A 896 -5.18 20.08 -13.35
N THR A 897 -4.04 19.72 -12.76
CA THR A 897 -3.93 19.33 -11.34
C THR A 897 -3.37 20.47 -10.50
N ALA A 898 -2.35 21.18 -10.97
CA ALA A 898 -1.86 22.42 -10.35
C ALA A 898 -2.88 23.56 -10.46
N SER A 899 -3.60 23.67 -11.58
CA SER A 899 -4.76 24.56 -11.70
C SER A 899 -6.05 23.98 -11.10
N LEU A 900 -5.94 22.95 -10.25
CA LEU A 900 -6.99 22.33 -9.40
C LEU A 900 -8.24 21.77 -10.13
N ALA A 901 -8.43 22.03 -11.43
CA ALA A 901 -9.57 21.66 -12.24
C ALA A 901 -9.96 20.17 -12.15
N ASN A 902 -8.96 19.27 -12.16
CA ASN A 902 -9.12 17.81 -12.03
C ASN A 902 -9.76 17.37 -10.69
N LEU A 903 -9.79 18.24 -9.67
CA LEU A 903 -10.44 18.02 -8.38
C LEU A 903 -11.91 18.44 -8.37
N THR A 904 -12.38 19.19 -9.38
CA THR A 904 -13.82 19.43 -9.61
C THR A 904 -14.52 18.24 -10.27
N SER A 905 -13.73 17.36 -10.91
CA SER A 905 -14.25 16.31 -11.79
C SER A 905 -14.75 15.07 -11.04
N CYS A 906 -16.06 14.86 -11.01
CA CYS A 906 -16.69 13.63 -10.54
C CYS A 906 -17.27 12.80 -11.69
N GLY A 907 -17.41 11.49 -11.48
CA GLY A 907 -17.90 10.59 -12.52
C GLY A 907 -18.06 9.15 -12.01
N GLU A 908 -19.05 8.45 -12.55
CA GLU A 908 -19.52 7.15 -12.06
C GLU A 908 -18.83 5.94 -12.70
N GLU A 909 -18.04 6.17 -13.76
CA GLU A 909 -17.42 5.14 -14.59
C GLU A 909 -15.88 5.26 -14.63
N THR A 910 -15.20 4.22 -15.10
CA THR A 910 -13.75 4.19 -15.27
C THR A 910 -13.32 3.49 -16.55
N ILE A 911 -12.19 3.91 -17.10
CA ILE A 911 -11.64 3.39 -18.36
C ILE A 911 -10.96 2.05 -18.10
N ALA A 912 -11.26 1.06 -18.93
CA ALA A 912 -10.64 -0.26 -18.93
C ALA A 912 -10.15 -0.60 -20.35
N PRO A 913 -8.92 -0.20 -20.73
CA PRO A 913 -8.40 -0.41 -22.08
C PRO A 913 -7.94 -1.85 -22.28
N HIS A 914 -7.86 -2.30 -23.53
CA HIS A 914 -7.43 -3.66 -23.86
C HIS A 914 -5.91 -3.74 -23.76
N SER A 915 -5.41 -4.26 -22.63
CA SER A 915 -3.98 -4.53 -22.43
C SER A 915 -3.48 -5.66 -23.34
N VAL A 916 -2.16 -5.84 -23.42
CA VAL A 916 -1.52 -6.95 -24.15
C VAL A 916 -2.13 -8.31 -23.77
N ASP A 917 -2.50 -8.50 -22.50
CA ASP A 917 -3.17 -9.72 -22.02
C ASP A 917 -4.48 -9.99 -22.78
N VAL A 918 -5.27 -8.96 -23.12
CA VAL A 918 -6.51 -9.07 -23.91
C VAL A 918 -6.24 -9.39 -25.38
N ILE A 919 -5.19 -8.81 -25.97
CA ILE A 919 -4.78 -9.08 -27.35
C ILE A 919 -4.38 -10.55 -27.52
N LEU A 920 -3.58 -11.07 -26.58
CA LEU A 920 -3.16 -12.47 -26.58
C LEU A 920 -4.32 -13.43 -26.33
N ALA A 921 -5.24 -13.11 -25.42
CA ALA A 921 -6.47 -13.89 -25.26
C ALA A 921 -7.29 -13.95 -26.57
N GLY A 922 -7.32 -12.86 -27.35
CA GLY A 922 -7.94 -12.80 -28.68
C GLY A 922 -7.29 -13.77 -29.67
N LEU A 923 -5.96 -13.74 -29.75
CA LEU A 923 -5.16 -14.63 -30.60
C LEU A 923 -5.34 -16.11 -30.24
N VAL A 924 -5.25 -16.45 -28.94
CA VAL A 924 -5.46 -17.81 -28.43
C VAL A 924 -6.88 -18.30 -28.69
N PHE A 925 -7.90 -17.46 -28.50
CA PHE A 925 -9.30 -17.80 -28.82
C PHE A 925 -9.49 -18.07 -30.32
N ARG A 926 -8.94 -17.21 -31.20
CA ARG A 926 -8.97 -17.42 -32.66
C ARG A 926 -8.26 -18.72 -33.05
N ALA A 927 -7.10 -19.02 -32.47
CA ALA A 927 -6.36 -20.25 -32.73
C ALA A 927 -7.13 -21.51 -32.28
N LYS A 928 -7.71 -21.51 -31.07
CA LYS A 928 -8.56 -22.61 -30.57
C LYS A 928 -9.77 -22.85 -31.50
N THR A 929 -10.44 -21.78 -31.95
CA THR A 929 -11.58 -21.88 -32.88
C THR A 929 -11.16 -22.34 -34.28
N ALA A 930 -10.04 -21.85 -34.82
CA ALA A 930 -9.51 -22.28 -36.11
C ALA A 930 -9.04 -23.75 -36.12
N ARG A 931 -8.41 -24.22 -35.04
CA ARG A 931 -8.00 -25.62 -34.85
C ARG A 931 -9.23 -26.55 -34.77
N ARG A 932 -10.27 -26.17 -34.00
CA ARG A 932 -11.57 -26.88 -33.97
C ARG A 932 -12.28 -26.92 -35.33
N ALA A 933 -12.10 -25.88 -36.14
CA ALA A 933 -12.66 -25.79 -37.49
C ALA A 933 -11.86 -26.55 -38.58
N GLY A 934 -10.75 -27.22 -38.21
CA GLY A 934 -9.86 -27.92 -39.15
C GLY A 934 -9.04 -27.00 -40.08
N ALA A 935 -9.03 -25.69 -39.81
CA ALA A 935 -8.51 -24.67 -40.73
C ALA A 935 -7.57 -23.65 -40.04
N PRO A 936 -6.41 -24.08 -39.52
CA PRO A 936 -5.41 -23.16 -38.98
C PRO A 936 -4.82 -22.26 -40.08
N LYS A 937 -5.17 -20.97 -40.05
CA LYS A 937 -4.63 -19.93 -40.94
C LYS A 937 -3.39 -19.27 -40.34
N CYS A 938 -2.44 -18.85 -41.16
CA CYS A 938 -1.41 -17.90 -40.75
C CYS A 938 -2.03 -16.53 -40.45
N LEU A 939 -1.77 -15.98 -39.27
CA LEU A 939 -2.27 -14.69 -38.81
C LEU A 939 -1.23 -13.59 -39.03
N VAL A 940 -1.74 -12.39 -39.32
CA VAL A 940 -0.96 -11.15 -39.47
C VAL A 940 -1.70 -10.01 -38.75
N ALA A 941 -0.97 -9.03 -38.23
CA ALA A 941 -1.57 -7.89 -37.54
C ALA A 941 -1.06 -6.55 -38.06
N LYS A 942 -1.92 -5.53 -37.97
CA LYS A 942 -1.65 -4.12 -38.26
C LYS A 942 -1.97 -3.30 -37.01
N THR A 943 -1.16 -2.29 -36.73
CA THR A 943 -1.44 -1.26 -35.73
C THR A 943 -1.90 0.02 -36.43
N VAL A 944 -2.92 0.68 -35.88
CA VAL A 944 -3.43 1.98 -36.34
C VAL A 944 -3.38 2.96 -35.17
N ASP A 945 -2.87 4.16 -35.43
CA ASP A 945 -2.59 5.19 -34.44
C ASP A 945 -3.37 6.47 -34.82
N LEU A 946 -4.18 7.01 -33.91
CA LEU A 946 -5.00 8.20 -34.20
C LEU A 946 -4.17 9.49 -34.14
N ARG A 947 -4.05 10.15 -35.30
CA ARG A 947 -3.20 11.32 -35.49
C ARG A 947 -3.63 12.48 -34.58
N LYS A 948 -2.82 12.76 -33.54
CA LYS A 948 -3.09 13.80 -32.52
C LYS A 948 -4.48 13.63 -31.88
N ALA A 949 -4.90 12.39 -31.60
CA ALA A 949 -6.28 11.97 -31.33
C ALA A 949 -7.19 12.96 -30.55
N TYR A 950 -6.73 13.45 -29.39
CA TYR A 950 -7.46 14.43 -28.56
C TYR A 950 -7.85 15.72 -29.32
N LYS A 951 -6.97 16.22 -30.18
CA LYS A 951 -7.19 17.45 -30.97
C LYS A 951 -8.28 17.29 -32.05
N GLN A 952 -8.76 16.07 -32.30
CA GLN A 952 -9.86 15.79 -33.24
C GLN A 952 -11.26 15.91 -32.59
N LEU A 953 -11.36 16.38 -31.34
CA LEU A 953 -12.60 16.55 -30.58
C LEU A 953 -12.69 17.96 -29.94
N PRO A 954 -13.83 18.67 -30.07
CA PRO A 954 -13.99 20.03 -29.57
C PRO A 954 -14.33 20.10 -28.07
N LEU A 955 -13.99 21.24 -27.46
CA LEU A 955 -14.51 21.65 -26.15
C LEU A 955 -15.86 22.34 -26.26
N SER A 956 -16.70 22.18 -25.24
CA SER A 956 -17.97 22.90 -25.09
C SER A 956 -17.75 24.41 -24.92
N GLU A 957 -18.79 25.20 -25.22
CA GLU A 957 -18.73 26.65 -25.01
C GLU A 957 -18.68 27.06 -23.53
N SER A 958 -19.21 26.23 -22.63
CA SER A 958 -18.98 26.31 -21.20
C SER A 958 -17.50 26.13 -20.86
N ALA A 959 -16.90 25.00 -21.25
CA ALA A 959 -15.53 24.67 -20.91
C ALA A 959 -14.47 25.61 -21.52
N ARG A 960 -14.75 26.24 -22.66
CA ARG A 960 -13.86 27.26 -23.25
C ARG A 960 -13.61 28.44 -22.32
N LYS A 961 -14.53 28.74 -21.39
CA LYS A 961 -14.37 29.79 -20.37
C LYS A 961 -13.36 29.41 -19.28
N ASP A 962 -13.04 28.13 -19.16
CA ASP A 962 -12.11 27.55 -18.20
C ASP A 962 -10.86 26.91 -18.87
N ALA A 963 -10.78 26.99 -20.21
CA ALA A 963 -9.74 26.36 -21.02
C ALA A 963 -8.55 27.30 -21.35
N TYR A 964 -8.28 28.28 -20.48
CA TYR A 964 -7.16 29.21 -20.69
C TYR A 964 -5.84 28.61 -20.22
N LEU A 965 -4.79 28.87 -20.99
CA LEU A 965 -3.46 28.29 -20.89
C LEU A 965 -2.45 29.43 -20.78
N SER A 966 -1.67 29.43 -19.70
CA SER A 966 -0.55 30.33 -19.50
C SER A 966 0.73 29.71 -20.07
N VAL A 967 1.42 30.47 -20.92
CA VAL A 967 2.67 30.05 -21.57
C VAL A 967 3.68 31.20 -21.50
N TRP A 968 4.93 30.90 -21.17
CA TRP A 968 5.98 31.92 -21.09
C TRP A 968 6.48 32.30 -22.49
N CYS A 969 6.31 33.56 -22.90
CA CYS A 969 6.89 34.13 -24.11
C CYS A 969 8.35 34.55 -23.81
N PRO A 970 9.37 33.83 -24.33
CA PRO A 970 10.73 34.02 -23.82
C PRO A 970 11.49 35.18 -24.49
N SER A 971 11.05 35.61 -25.67
CA SER A 971 11.55 36.80 -26.38
C SER A 971 11.17 38.09 -25.65
N GLU A 972 9.92 38.18 -25.21
CA GLU A 972 9.39 39.34 -24.47
C GLU A 972 9.61 39.26 -22.96
N LYS A 973 9.86 38.04 -22.43
CA LYS A 973 9.92 37.73 -20.99
C LYS A 973 8.59 38.03 -20.27
N THR A 974 7.49 37.71 -20.94
CA THR A 974 6.11 37.90 -20.48
C THR A 974 5.37 36.57 -20.43
N VAL A 975 4.24 36.50 -19.72
CA VAL A 975 3.30 35.37 -19.86
C VAL A 975 2.29 35.75 -20.94
N HIS A 976 2.23 34.96 -22.01
CA HIS A 976 1.16 35.01 -22.99
C HIS A 976 0.06 34.02 -22.60
N ILE A 977 -1.18 34.40 -22.88
CA ILE A 977 -2.35 33.62 -22.51
C ILE A 977 -3.08 33.18 -23.78
N PHE A 978 -3.46 31.91 -23.81
CA PHE A 978 -4.08 31.27 -24.96
C PHE A 978 -5.33 30.49 -24.52
N GLN A 979 -6.32 30.34 -25.39
CA GLN A 979 -7.54 29.57 -25.11
C GLN A 979 -7.56 28.28 -25.92
N SER A 980 -7.74 27.12 -25.29
CA SER A 980 -7.91 25.84 -26.00
C SER A 980 -9.34 25.71 -26.54
N LEU A 981 -9.48 25.21 -27.77
CA LEU A 981 -10.77 25.00 -28.44
C LEU A 981 -11.14 23.51 -28.59
N VAL A 982 -10.16 22.62 -28.38
CA VAL A 982 -10.23 21.16 -28.52
C VAL A 982 -9.72 20.48 -27.26
N LEU A 983 -9.97 19.18 -27.08
CA LEU A 983 -9.60 18.47 -25.85
C LEU A 983 -8.09 18.64 -25.51
N PRO A 984 -7.75 19.19 -24.34
CA PRO A 984 -6.37 19.36 -23.90
C PRO A 984 -5.86 18.11 -23.18
N PHE A 985 -4.53 17.98 -23.06
CA PHE A 985 -3.89 16.80 -22.49
C PHE A 985 -3.46 17.03 -21.03
N GLY A 986 -4.14 16.34 -20.12
CA GLY A 986 -3.95 16.46 -18.66
C GLY A 986 -5.27 16.53 -17.87
N SER A 987 -6.38 16.85 -18.54
CA SER A 987 -7.73 16.91 -17.98
C SER A 987 -8.40 15.53 -17.91
N ARG A 988 -8.92 15.16 -16.72
CA ARG A 988 -9.61 13.87 -16.48
C ARG A 988 -10.89 13.71 -17.32
N PRO A 989 -11.81 14.70 -17.42
CA PRO A 989 -12.94 14.63 -18.34
C PRO A 989 -12.54 14.45 -19.80
N SER A 990 -11.48 15.12 -20.26
CA SER A 990 -11.00 15.01 -21.65
C SER A 990 -10.52 13.60 -22.00
N VAL A 991 -9.87 12.89 -21.06
CA VAL A 991 -9.49 11.49 -21.23
C VAL A 991 -10.72 10.57 -21.31
N LEU A 992 -11.81 10.84 -20.58
CA LEU A 992 -13.04 10.04 -20.66
C LEU A 992 -13.84 10.33 -21.93
N GLY A 993 -14.00 11.60 -22.33
CA GLY A 993 -14.69 11.99 -23.58
C GLY A 993 -13.98 11.45 -24.83
N PHE A 994 -12.65 11.48 -24.85
CA PHE A 994 -11.87 10.82 -25.89
C PHE A 994 -12.06 9.30 -25.87
N TYR A 995 -11.96 8.63 -24.71
CA TYR A 995 -12.12 7.18 -24.65
C TYR A 995 -13.54 6.70 -25.01
N ARG A 996 -14.60 7.41 -24.61
CA ARG A 996 -15.98 7.14 -25.08
C ARG A 996 -16.06 7.14 -26.61
N SER A 997 -15.39 8.11 -27.23
CA SER A 997 -15.31 8.27 -28.69
C SER A 997 -14.54 7.12 -29.36
N SER A 998 -13.34 6.75 -28.88
CA SER A 998 -12.57 5.66 -29.48
C SER A 998 -13.18 4.27 -29.20
N HIS A 999 -13.83 4.07 -28.05
CA HIS A 999 -14.58 2.86 -27.73
C HIS A 999 -15.82 2.69 -28.62
N CYS A 1000 -16.48 3.78 -29.01
CA CYS A 1000 -17.55 3.76 -30.01
C CYS A 1000 -17.03 3.29 -31.38
N LEU A 1001 -15.91 3.85 -31.87
CA LEU A 1001 -15.30 3.42 -33.13
C LEU A 1001 -14.95 1.93 -33.12
N TRP A 1002 -14.29 1.47 -32.04
CA TRP A 1002 -13.96 0.05 -31.84
C TRP A 1002 -15.20 -0.83 -31.88
N HIS A 1003 -16.25 -0.51 -31.12
CA HIS A 1003 -17.48 -1.31 -31.05
C HIS A 1003 -18.20 -1.37 -32.40
N VAL A 1004 -18.34 -0.22 -33.09
CA VAL A 1004 -18.94 -0.14 -34.43
C VAL A 1004 -18.18 -1.03 -35.42
N GLY A 1005 -16.85 -0.99 -35.44
CA GLY A 1005 -16.03 -1.84 -36.31
C GLY A 1005 -16.15 -3.33 -35.96
N VAL A 1006 -16.12 -3.70 -34.67
CA VAL A 1006 -16.29 -5.09 -34.22
C VAL A 1006 -17.68 -5.63 -34.59
N LYS A 1007 -18.75 -4.86 -34.39
CA LYS A 1007 -20.14 -5.32 -34.61
C LYS A 1007 -20.62 -5.27 -36.06
N LEU A 1008 -20.24 -4.25 -36.83
CA LEU A 1008 -20.74 -4.04 -38.20
C LEU A 1008 -19.80 -4.58 -39.30
N LEU A 1009 -18.50 -4.69 -39.03
CA LEU A 1009 -17.49 -5.12 -40.01
C LEU A 1009 -16.80 -6.45 -39.62
N ASP A 1010 -17.25 -7.10 -38.53
CA ASP A 1010 -16.70 -8.34 -37.96
C ASP A 1010 -15.15 -8.29 -37.90
N LEU A 1011 -14.62 -7.25 -37.25
CA LEU A 1011 -13.20 -7.05 -37.05
C LEU A 1011 -12.71 -7.74 -35.78
N HIS A 1012 -11.63 -8.54 -35.88
CA HIS A 1012 -10.85 -8.90 -34.69
C HIS A 1012 -9.97 -7.70 -34.33
N TRP A 1013 -10.50 -6.86 -33.43
CA TRP A 1013 -9.94 -5.54 -33.11
C TRP A 1013 -9.77 -5.35 -31.60
N SER A 1014 -8.69 -4.71 -31.17
CA SER A 1014 -8.51 -4.24 -29.79
C SER A 1014 -8.15 -2.75 -29.73
N LEU A 1015 -8.49 -2.11 -28.60
CA LEU A 1015 -8.38 -0.68 -28.36
C LEU A 1015 -7.60 -0.37 -27.08
N PHE A 1016 -6.61 0.53 -27.18
CA PHE A 1016 -5.90 1.13 -26.07
C PHE A 1016 -5.79 2.64 -26.28
N TYR A 1017 -6.84 3.38 -25.91
CA TYR A 1017 -6.98 4.84 -26.12
C TYR A 1017 -6.95 5.29 -27.58
N ASP A 1018 -5.77 5.58 -28.12
CA ASP A 1018 -5.47 5.98 -29.50
C ASP A 1018 -4.72 4.89 -30.30
N ASP A 1019 -4.13 3.91 -29.61
CA ASP A 1019 -3.55 2.69 -30.20
C ASP A 1019 -4.65 1.66 -30.50
N TYR A 1020 -4.72 1.22 -31.74
CA TYR A 1020 -5.59 0.14 -32.21
C TYR A 1020 -4.78 -1.01 -32.79
N VAL A 1021 -5.15 -2.26 -32.49
CA VAL A 1021 -4.48 -3.46 -33.05
C VAL A 1021 -5.51 -4.36 -33.72
N VAL A 1022 -5.34 -4.57 -35.03
CA VAL A 1022 -6.22 -5.42 -35.85
C VAL A 1022 -5.50 -6.71 -36.21
N VAL A 1023 -6.15 -7.86 -36.02
CA VAL A 1023 -5.64 -9.17 -36.44
C VAL A 1023 -6.43 -9.67 -37.65
N SER A 1024 -5.74 -9.96 -38.75
CA SER A 1024 -6.29 -10.67 -39.90
C SER A 1024 -5.66 -12.05 -40.06
N SER A 1025 -6.16 -12.83 -41.01
CA SER A 1025 -5.36 -13.88 -41.62
C SER A 1025 -4.72 -13.37 -42.91
N ASN A 1026 -3.62 -13.98 -43.33
CA ASN A 1026 -2.79 -13.45 -44.42
C ASN A 1026 -3.58 -13.25 -45.74
N ASP A 1027 -4.50 -14.17 -46.03
CA ASP A 1027 -5.40 -14.18 -47.19
C ASP A 1027 -6.47 -13.07 -47.18
N GLU A 1028 -6.88 -12.58 -46.00
CA GLU A 1028 -7.85 -11.49 -45.87
C GLU A 1028 -7.17 -10.11 -45.68
N SER A 1029 -5.86 -10.06 -45.48
CA SER A 1029 -5.11 -8.87 -45.02
C SER A 1029 -5.28 -7.62 -45.91
N SER A 1030 -5.10 -7.75 -47.23
CA SER A 1030 -5.23 -6.64 -48.18
C SER A 1030 -6.65 -6.06 -48.24
N HIS A 1031 -7.67 -6.94 -48.23
CA HIS A 1031 -9.07 -6.52 -48.17
C HIS A 1031 -9.39 -5.86 -46.83
N LEU A 1032 -8.85 -6.38 -45.72
CA LEU A 1032 -9.06 -5.78 -44.41
C LEU A 1032 -8.40 -4.41 -44.28
N CYS A 1033 -7.25 -4.17 -44.93
CA CYS A 1033 -6.64 -2.83 -44.96
C CYS A 1033 -7.56 -1.82 -45.66
N MET A 1034 -8.06 -2.15 -46.86
CA MET A 1034 -9.06 -1.34 -47.56
C MET A 1034 -10.29 -1.05 -46.67
N VAL A 1035 -10.84 -2.06 -46.00
CA VAL A 1035 -12.01 -1.92 -45.12
C VAL A 1035 -11.72 -0.98 -43.94
N LEU A 1036 -10.53 -1.04 -43.34
CA LEU A 1036 -10.11 -0.14 -42.26
C LEU A 1036 -9.92 1.30 -42.76
N ASP A 1037 -9.18 1.46 -43.86
CA ASP A 1037 -8.87 2.78 -44.43
C ASP A 1037 -10.18 3.51 -44.84
N SER A 1038 -11.08 2.81 -45.52
CA SER A 1038 -12.40 3.32 -45.88
C SER A 1038 -13.35 3.49 -44.69
N PHE A 1039 -13.21 2.73 -43.60
CA PHE A 1039 -13.98 2.96 -42.37
C PHE A 1039 -13.56 4.27 -41.70
N PHE A 1040 -12.25 4.50 -41.53
CA PHE A 1040 -11.74 5.76 -40.94
C PHE A 1040 -12.05 6.99 -41.80
N GLU A 1041 -12.06 6.84 -43.13
CA GLU A 1041 -12.54 7.85 -44.07
C GLU A 1041 -14.05 8.14 -43.90
N LEU A 1042 -14.89 7.11 -43.84
CA LEU A 1042 -16.34 7.23 -43.64
C LEU A 1042 -16.70 7.99 -42.34
N VAL A 1043 -16.01 7.72 -41.23
CA VAL A 1043 -16.22 8.42 -39.95
C VAL A 1043 -15.42 9.73 -39.84
N HIS A 1044 -14.63 10.10 -40.85
CA HIS A 1044 -13.74 11.27 -40.89
C HIS A 1044 -12.82 11.39 -39.66
N TRP A 1045 -12.17 10.28 -39.26
CA TRP A 1045 -11.14 10.26 -38.22
C TRP A 1045 -9.74 10.10 -38.83
N GLN A 1046 -8.80 10.96 -38.43
CA GLN A 1046 -7.45 10.96 -39.01
C GLN A 1046 -6.54 9.94 -38.32
N THR A 1047 -5.87 9.10 -39.11
CA THR A 1047 -4.84 8.15 -38.65
C THR A 1047 -3.45 8.64 -39.04
N SER A 1048 -2.42 8.23 -38.30
CA SER A 1048 -1.02 8.61 -38.52
C SER A 1048 -0.37 7.63 -39.51
N LYS A 1049 -0.80 7.68 -40.78
CA LYS A 1049 -0.34 6.76 -41.85
C LYS A 1049 1.19 6.71 -42.00
N GLU A 1050 1.89 7.79 -41.64
CA GLU A 1050 3.36 7.85 -41.58
C GLU A 1050 4.02 6.96 -40.51
N LYS A 1051 3.25 6.35 -39.60
CA LYS A 1051 3.70 5.39 -38.58
C LYS A 1051 3.08 4.00 -38.73
N GLU A 1052 2.07 3.85 -39.58
CA GLU A 1052 1.34 2.60 -39.75
C GLU A 1052 2.18 1.57 -40.52
N ALA A 1053 2.53 0.46 -39.86
CA ALA A 1053 3.07 -0.69 -40.57
C ALA A 1053 1.95 -1.37 -41.39
N PRO A 1054 2.26 -1.97 -42.56
CA PRO A 1054 1.35 -2.90 -43.21
C PRO A 1054 1.11 -4.14 -42.33
N PHE A 1055 0.09 -4.94 -42.65
CA PHE A 1055 -0.15 -6.22 -41.99
C PHE A 1055 1.12 -7.11 -42.05
N ASN A 1056 1.59 -7.56 -40.90
CA ASN A 1056 2.84 -8.31 -40.77
C ASN A 1056 2.68 -9.46 -39.76
N ALA A 1057 3.55 -10.47 -39.85
CA ALA A 1057 3.69 -11.49 -38.81
C ALA A 1057 4.27 -10.92 -37.51
N TYR A 1058 4.99 -9.80 -37.55
CA TYR A 1058 5.55 -9.11 -36.39
C TYR A 1058 4.86 -7.76 -36.18
N ALA A 1059 4.06 -7.64 -35.11
CA ALA A 1059 3.34 -6.41 -34.77
C ALA A 1059 3.94 -5.75 -33.53
N ARG A 1060 4.26 -4.45 -33.63
CA ARG A 1060 4.77 -3.64 -32.51
C ARG A 1060 3.61 -2.85 -31.89
N ALA A 1061 3.16 -3.26 -30.70
CA ALA A 1061 2.00 -2.68 -30.02
C ALA A 1061 2.28 -2.49 -28.53
N LEU A 1062 1.78 -1.41 -27.93
CA LEU A 1062 1.84 -1.15 -26.48
C LEU A 1062 3.25 -1.28 -25.85
N GLY A 1063 4.30 -1.00 -26.63
CA GLY A 1063 5.71 -1.10 -26.21
C GLY A 1063 6.36 -2.48 -26.34
N VAL A 1064 5.64 -3.51 -26.81
CA VAL A 1064 6.15 -4.87 -27.06
C VAL A 1064 6.09 -5.25 -28.55
N GLU A 1065 6.81 -6.31 -28.92
CA GLU A 1065 6.81 -6.94 -30.24
C GLU A 1065 6.14 -8.32 -30.13
N ILE A 1066 4.99 -8.48 -30.78
CA ILE A 1066 4.18 -9.70 -30.82
C ILE A 1066 4.51 -10.44 -32.12
N SER A 1067 4.97 -11.69 -32.01
CA SER A 1067 5.18 -12.59 -33.14
C SER A 1067 3.96 -13.47 -33.37
N LEU A 1068 3.53 -13.50 -34.62
CA LEU A 1068 2.50 -14.36 -35.19
C LEU A 1068 3.09 -15.35 -36.21
N ALA A 1069 4.42 -15.47 -36.32
CA ALA A 1069 5.06 -16.36 -37.28
C ALA A 1069 4.56 -17.81 -37.16
N ASP A 1070 4.51 -18.31 -35.93
CA ASP A 1070 4.08 -19.67 -35.57
C ASP A 1070 2.56 -19.80 -35.34
N SER A 1071 1.78 -18.78 -35.73
CA SER A 1071 0.32 -18.72 -35.55
C SER A 1071 -0.43 -19.90 -36.19
N ARG A 1072 0.14 -20.53 -37.22
CA ARG A 1072 -0.40 -21.76 -37.84
C ARG A 1072 -0.30 -22.99 -36.92
N ALA A 1073 0.74 -23.07 -36.07
CA ALA A 1073 0.79 -24.04 -34.98
C ALA A 1073 -0.17 -23.66 -33.83
N GLY A 1074 -0.51 -22.37 -33.73
CA GLY A 1074 -1.27 -21.78 -32.62
C GLY A 1074 -0.38 -21.18 -31.54
N VAL A 1075 0.93 -21.05 -31.81
CA VAL A 1075 1.93 -20.47 -30.91
C VAL A 1075 2.04 -18.96 -31.19
N PHE A 1076 2.15 -18.17 -30.12
CA PHE A 1076 2.33 -16.73 -30.16
C PHE A 1076 3.39 -16.36 -29.12
N SER A 1077 4.38 -15.54 -29.50
CA SER A 1077 5.41 -15.08 -28.57
C SER A 1077 5.42 -13.55 -28.48
N VAL A 1078 5.73 -13.04 -27.29
CA VAL A 1078 5.83 -11.60 -27.03
C VAL A 1078 7.20 -11.31 -26.45
N CYS A 1079 7.87 -10.29 -26.98
CA CYS A 1079 9.17 -9.88 -26.48
C CYS A 1079 9.34 -8.36 -26.45
N ASN A 1080 10.36 -7.89 -25.74
CA ASN A 1080 10.80 -6.49 -25.81
C ASN A 1080 11.23 -6.16 -27.25
N THR A 1081 10.82 -4.99 -27.75
CA THR A 1081 11.17 -4.50 -29.09
C THR A 1081 12.69 -4.40 -29.27
N LYS A 1082 13.17 -4.50 -30.53
CA LYS A 1082 14.60 -4.42 -30.84
C LYS A 1082 15.27 -3.13 -30.34
N SER A 1083 14.58 -1.99 -30.45
CA SER A 1083 15.06 -0.71 -29.90
C SER A 1083 15.18 -0.74 -28.37
N ARG A 1084 14.21 -1.34 -27.66
CA ARG A 1084 14.25 -1.48 -26.19
C ARG A 1084 15.33 -2.45 -25.72
N LYS A 1085 15.53 -3.57 -26.42
CA LYS A 1085 16.65 -4.49 -26.18
C LYS A 1085 18.00 -3.77 -26.35
N ALA A 1086 18.17 -3.01 -27.43
CA ALA A 1086 19.39 -2.25 -27.69
C ALA A 1086 19.61 -1.08 -26.71
N GLU A 1087 18.55 -0.43 -26.23
CA GLU A 1087 18.59 0.61 -25.18
C GLU A 1087 19.07 0.00 -23.86
N LEU A 1088 18.47 -1.11 -23.43
CA LEU A 1088 18.87 -1.82 -22.21
C LEU A 1088 20.30 -2.33 -22.32
N ALA A 1089 20.68 -2.95 -23.44
CA ALA A 1089 22.04 -3.44 -23.66
C ALA A 1089 23.10 -2.34 -23.58
N ARG A 1090 22.88 -1.17 -24.22
CA ARG A 1090 23.81 -0.02 -24.10
C ARG A 1090 23.77 0.66 -22.74
N SER A 1091 22.62 0.68 -22.07
CA SER A 1091 22.51 1.19 -20.70
C SER A 1091 23.34 0.32 -19.75
N ILE A 1092 23.19 -1.00 -19.82
CA ILE A 1092 23.96 -1.98 -19.04
C ILE A 1092 25.45 -1.92 -19.41
N ALA A 1093 25.80 -1.92 -20.70
CA ALA A 1093 27.19 -1.80 -21.15
C ALA A 1093 27.86 -0.50 -20.69
N SER A 1094 27.11 0.62 -20.60
CA SER A 1094 27.61 1.87 -20.04
C SER A 1094 27.80 1.81 -18.52
N MET A 1095 26.98 1.08 -17.77
CA MET A 1095 27.22 0.86 -16.34
C MET A 1095 28.45 -0.02 -16.11
N ILE A 1096 28.65 -1.03 -16.95
CA ILE A 1096 29.86 -1.88 -16.94
C ILE A 1096 31.10 -1.05 -17.30
N SER A 1097 31.08 -0.26 -18.38
CA SER A 1097 32.22 0.57 -18.79
C SER A 1097 32.59 1.63 -17.76
N ASN A 1098 31.59 2.15 -17.02
CA ASN A 1098 31.79 3.16 -15.99
C ASN A 1098 32.18 2.55 -14.63
N GLY A 1099 32.24 1.22 -14.50
CA GLY A 1099 32.51 0.51 -13.25
C GLY A 1099 31.36 0.52 -12.23
N GLY A 1100 30.20 1.09 -12.57
CA GLY A 1100 29.08 1.21 -11.66
C GLY A 1100 27.98 2.18 -12.13
N ALA A 1101 26.98 2.36 -11.28
CA ALA A 1101 25.87 3.29 -11.51
C ALA A 1101 25.23 3.76 -10.19
N PRO A 1102 24.61 4.95 -10.15
CA PRO A 1102 23.80 5.36 -9.00
C PRO A 1102 22.65 4.37 -8.74
N ALA A 1103 22.30 4.16 -7.46
CA ALA A 1103 21.24 3.21 -7.07
C ALA A 1103 19.90 3.43 -7.81
N LYS A 1104 19.56 4.69 -8.10
CA LYS A 1104 18.38 5.07 -8.89
C LYS A 1104 18.38 4.52 -10.33
N THR A 1105 19.55 4.33 -10.92
CA THR A 1105 19.72 3.72 -12.24
C THR A 1105 19.43 2.22 -12.17
N PHE A 1106 19.95 1.52 -11.15
CA PHE A 1106 19.62 0.11 -10.90
C PHE A 1106 18.13 -0.09 -10.55
N GLU A 1107 17.52 0.80 -9.76
CA GLU A 1107 16.06 0.77 -9.53
C GLU A 1107 15.27 0.97 -10.84
N SER A 1108 15.77 1.76 -11.79
CA SER A 1108 15.12 1.92 -13.11
C SER A 1108 15.20 0.68 -14.01
N LEU A 1109 16.11 -0.25 -13.73
CA LEU A 1109 16.23 -1.56 -14.39
C LEU A 1109 15.37 -2.65 -13.72
N ARG A 1110 14.92 -2.44 -12.48
CA ARG A 1110 14.17 -3.42 -11.69
C ARG A 1110 12.84 -3.76 -12.39
N GLY A 1111 12.67 -5.02 -12.80
CA GLY A 1111 11.54 -5.47 -13.63
C GLY A 1111 11.74 -5.31 -15.15
N ARG A 1112 12.97 -5.08 -15.61
CA ARG A 1112 13.36 -5.07 -17.04
C ARG A 1112 14.42 -6.13 -17.40
N TRP A 1113 14.66 -7.09 -16.51
CA TRP A 1113 15.73 -8.09 -16.58
C TRP A 1113 15.17 -9.53 -16.60
N PHE A 1114 15.89 -10.41 -17.29
CA PHE A 1114 15.95 -11.86 -17.09
C PHE A 1114 17.32 -12.34 -17.63
N SER A 1115 18.00 -13.26 -16.94
CA SER A 1115 19.31 -13.79 -17.35
C SER A 1115 19.72 -15.06 -16.57
N GLU A 1116 20.50 -15.90 -17.24
CA GLU A 1116 21.22 -17.13 -16.84
C GLU A 1116 22.68 -16.96 -17.35
N ASP A 1117 23.74 -17.68 -16.96
CA ASP A 1117 23.93 -19.11 -16.62
C ASP A 1117 24.91 -19.33 -15.42
N LEU A 1118 25.26 -20.59 -15.10
CA LEU A 1118 26.11 -21.03 -13.98
C LEU A 1118 27.30 -21.93 -14.40
N ASP A 1119 28.40 -21.90 -13.63
CA ASP A 1119 29.47 -22.92 -13.55
C ASP A 1119 30.46 -22.54 -12.40
N GLN A 1120 31.18 -23.41 -11.69
CA GLN A 1120 31.09 -24.88 -11.54
C GLN A 1120 31.39 -25.35 -10.08
N ASP A 1121 31.78 -24.45 -9.17
CA ASP A 1121 32.13 -24.74 -7.75
C ASP A 1121 30.96 -24.51 -6.75
N GLU A 1122 29.84 -23.95 -7.20
CA GLU A 1122 28.69 -23.65 -6.33
C GLU A 1122 27.79 -24.88 -6.07
N ILE A 1123 26.98 -24.83 -5.01
CA ILE A 1123 26.08 -25.90 -4.53
C ILE A 1123 26.81 -27.12 -3.92
N SER A 1124 27.96 -26.91 -3.27
CA SER A 1124 28.40 -27.84 -2.23
C SER A 1124 27.56 -27.68 -0.94
N SER A 1125 26.99 -28.78 -0.45
CA SER A 1125 26.26 -28.92 0.84
C SER A 1125 24.98 -28.07 1.06
N PRO A 1126 23.82 -28.46 0.50
CA PRO A 1126 22.53 -27.80 0.72
C PRO A 1126 21.88 -28.05 2.11
N ASN A 1127 22.64 -27.99 3.21
CA ASN A 1127 22.20 -27.61 4.58
C ASN A 1127 23.41 -27.55 5.56
N VAL A 1128 24.23 -26.50 5.49
CA VAL A 1128 25.37 -26.31 6.43
C VAL A 1128 24.91 -25.91 7.84
N GLU A 1129 23.75 -25.27 7.97
CA GLU A 1129 23.32 -24.57 9.20
C GLU A 1129 22.33 -25.35 10.09
N GLY A 1130 21.89 -26.54 9.68
CA GLY A 1130 21.08 -27.43 10.53
C GLY A 1130 19.67 -26.91 10.87
N LYS A 1131 19.03 -26.14 9.98
CA LYS A 1131 17.77 -25.43 10.28
C LYS A 1131 16.57 -26.36 10.53
N GLU A 1132 15.97 -26.23 11.72
CA GLU A 1132 14.70 -26.85 12.10
C GLU A 1132 13.48 -26.20 11.40
N GLY A 1133 13.32 -26.42 10.09
CA GLY A 1133 12.20 -25.80 9.36
C GLY A 1133 12.00 -26.12 7.88
N PHE A 1134 12.66 -27.14 7.31
CA PHE A 1134 12.74 -27.39 5.86
C PHE A 1134 11.45 -27.91 5.17
N ILE A 1135 10.28 -27.72 5.78
CA ILE A 1135 8.99 -28.25 5.30
C ILE A 1135 8.53 -27.52 4.02
N TYR A 1136 8.74 -26.20 3.97
CA TYR A 1136 8.35 -25.33 2.84
C TYR A 1136 9.02 -25.76 1.52
N GLU A 1137 10.33 -25.99 1.55
CA GLU A 1137 11.10 -26.50 0.42
C GLU A 1137 10.64 -27.90 -0.01
N LEU A 1138 10.40 -28.81 0.95
CA LEU A 1138 10.02 -30.20 0.65
C LEU A 1138 8.62 -30.33 0.04
N GLU A 1139 7.64 -29.57 0.52
CA GLU A 1139 6.28 -29.59 -0.02
C GLU A 1139 6.23 -28.95 -1.42
N ALA A 1140 7.02 -27.90 -1.67
CA ALA A 1140 7.18 -27.32 -3.00
C ALA A 1140 7.94 -28.26 -3.95
N LEU A 1141 8.99 -28.94 -3.50
CA LEU A 1141 9.72 -29.98 -4.26
C LEU A 1141 8.81 -31.15 -4.62
N ALA A 1142 7.96 -31.62 -3.69
CA ALA A 1142 6.99 -32.68 -3.98
C ALA A 1142 5.99 -32.27 -5.06
N ALA A 1143 5.52 -31.01 -5.04
CA ALA A 1143 4.64 -30.46 -6.07
C ALA A 1143 5.33 -30.35 -7.44
N VAL A 1144 6.55 -29.80 -7.49
CA VAL A 1144 7.37 -29.72 -8.72
C VAL A 1144 7.62 -31.12 -9.28
N ARG A 1145 8.10 -32.06 -8.45
CA ARG A 1145 8.44 -33.42 -8.90
C ARG A 1145 7.20 -34.21 -9.34
N GLY A 1146 6.06 -34.01 -8.68
CA GLY A 1146 4.78 -34.57 -9.09
C GLY A 1146 4.40 -34.15 -10.52
N VAL A 1147 4.62 -32.89 -10.89
CA VAL A 1147 4.48 -32.43 -12.28
C VAL A 1147 5.52 -33.09 -13.20
N LEU A 1148 6.82 -33.02 -12.85
CA LEU A 1148 7.89 -33.53 -13.72
C LEU A 1148 7.74 -35.02 -14.05
N ASP A 1149 7.37 -35.85 -13.08
CA ASP A 1149 7.17 -37.29 -13.28
C ASP A 1149 5.84 -37.60 -13.99
N LEU A 1150 4.70 -37.12 -13.46
CA LEU A 1150 3.37 -37.51 -13.94
C LEU A 1150 2.98 -36.83 -15.26
N CYS A 1151 3.46 -35.61 -15.50
CA CYS A 1151 3.22 -34.88 -16.74
C CYS A 1151 4.31 -35.12 -17.80
N SER A 1152 5.31 -35.98 -17.55
CA SER A 1152 6.38 -36.31 -18.52
C SER A 1152 5.89 -36.84 -19.87
N GLN A 1153 4.69 -37.43 -19.88
CA GLN A 1153 4.03 -37.97 -21.08
C GLN A 1153 2.88 -37.06 -21.58
N LEU A 1154 2.60 -35.96 -20.89
CA LEU A 1154 1.53 -35.02 -21.23
C LEU A 1154 2.10 -33.84 -22.02
N ARG A 1155 1.41 -33.45 -23.10
CA ARG A 1155 1.72 -32.25 -23.88
C ARG A 1155 0.45 -31.47 -24.18
N HIS A 1156 0.57 -30.16 -24.40
CA HIS A 1156 -0.56 -29.27 -24.74
C HIS A 1156 -1.73 -29.36 -23.72
N THR A 1157 -1.43 -29.67 -22.46
CA THR A 1157 -2.41 -30.04 -21.43
C THR A 1157 -2.55 -28.93 -20.39
N ASP A 1158 -3.80 -28.49 -20.15
CA ASP A 1158 -4.16 -27.58 -19.07
C ASP A 1158 -4.28 -28.40 -17.76
N VAL A 1159 -3.47 -28.08 -16.73
CA VAL A 1159 -3.30 -28.86 -15.48
C VAL A 1159 -3.69 -28.00 -14.27
N VAL A 1160 -4.43 -28.57 -13.31
CA VAL A 1160 -4.68 -27.90 -12.00
C VAL A 1160 -3.93 -28.66 -10.91
N LEU A 1161 -3.05 -27.98 -10.19
CA LEU A 1161 -2.23 -28.54 -9.12
C LEU A 1161 -2.69 -27.99 -7.76
N PHE A 1162 -3.24 -28.86 -6.92
CA PHE A 1162 -3.74 -28.49 -5.60
C PHE A 1162 -2.63 -28.64 -4.53
N LEU A 1163 -2.41 -27.60 -3.73
CA LEU A 1163 -1.49 -27.61 -2.58
C LEU A 1163 -2.22 -27.13 -1.32
N ASP A 1164 -1.89 -27.68 -0.16
CA ASP A 1164 -2.42 -27.22 1.14
C ASP A 1164 -1.46 -26.29 1.90
N ASN A 1165 -0.16 -26.31 1.60
CA ASN A 1165 0.80 -25.33 2.11
C ASN A 1165 0.69 -23.98 1.38
N ASP A 1166 0.26 -22.96 2.12
CA ASP A 1166 0.00 -21.60 1.62
C ASP A 1166 1.29 -20.77 1.42
N ALA A 1167 2.48 -21.24 1.81
CA ALA A 1167 3.76 -20.62 1.45
C ALA A 1167 4.29 -21.16 0.11
N ALA A 1168 4.34 -22.49 -0.05
CA ALA A 1168 4.75 -23.18 -1.28
C ALA A 1168 3.87 -22.76 -2.47
N LEU A 1169 2.55 -22.75 -2.27
CA LEU A 1169 1.56 -22.24 -3.23
C LEU A 1169 1.91 -20.82 -3.72
N ARG A 1170 2.22 -19.89 -2.80
CA ARG A 1170 2.56 -18.50 -3.15
C ARG A 1170 3.92 -18.34 -3.84
N ALA A 1171 4.83 -19.31 -3.73
CA ALA A 1171 6.12 -19.31 -4.42
C ALA A 1171 5.97 -19.80 -5.87
N LEU A 1172 5.26 -20.92 -6.06
CA LEU A 1172 4.86 -21.47 -7.37
C LEU A 1172 4.09 -20.42 -8.19
N ILE A 1173 3.05 -19.81 -7.61
CA ILE A 1173 2.24 -18.74 -8.23
C ILE A 1173 3.07 -17.53 -8.72
N LYS A 1174 4.22 -17.26 -8.11
CA LYS A 1174 5.12 -16.16 -8.49
C LYS A 1174 6.26 -16.59 -9.40
N SER A 1175 6.50 -17.90 -9.52
CA SER A 1175 7.76 -18.50 -9.97
C SER A 1175 9.01 -17.80 -9.36
N ASN A 1176 8.94 -17.51 -8.05
CA ASN A 1176 10.00 -16.80 -7.33
C ASN A 1176 10.04 -17.17 -5.84
N SER A 1177 11.23 -17.47 -5.31
CA SER A 1177 11.50 -17.70 -3.88
C SER A 1177 12.79 -17.04 -3.43
N SER A 1178 12.87 -16.69 -2.14
CA SER A 1178 14.12 -16.28 -1.47
C SER A 1178 14.99 -17.46 -1.03
N SER A 1179 14.50 -18.69 -1.15
CA SER A 1179 15.25 -19.92 -0.90
C SER A 1179 15.90 -20.39 -2.20
N PRO A 1180 17.25 -20.44 -2.32
CA PRO A 1180 17.94 -20.76 -3.57
C PRO A 1180 17.55 -22.12 -4.14
N VAL A 1181 17.42 -23.14 -3.28
CA VAL A 1181 16.95 -24.49 -3.65
C VAL A 1181 15.60 -24.43 -4.37
N LEU A 1182 14.63 -23.75 -3.78
CA LEU A 1182 13.32 -23.62 -4.41
C LEU A 1182 13.35 -22.72 -5.66
N GLN A 1183 14.23 -21.71 -5.72
CA GLN A 1183 14.38 -20.91 -6.93
C GLN A 1183 14.91 -21.75 -8.11
N ALA A 1184 15.86 -22.66 -7.89
CA ALA A 1184 16.34 -23.58 -8.91
C ALA A 1184 15.26 -24.59 -9.35
N LEU A 1185 14.51 -25.15 -8.40
CA LEU A 1185 13.37 -26.04 -8.71
C LEU A 1185 12.26 -25.35 -9.50
N LEU A 1186 12.01 -24.06 -9.25
CA LEU A 1186 11.06 -23.26 -10.02
C LEU A 1186 11.57 -22.98 -11.45
N VAL A 1187 12.87 -22.78 -11.65
CA VAL A 1187 13.46 -22.70 -13.01
C VAL A 1187 13.25 -24.01 -13.77
N LYS A 1188 13.53 -25.18 -13.14
CA LYS A 1188 13.29 -26.49 -13.77
C LYS A 1188 11.81 -26.80 -14.02
N LEU A 1189 10.89 -26.28 -13.21
CA LEU A 1189 9.46 -26.31 -13.51
C LEU A 1189 9.13 -25.47 -14.76
N ASN A 1190 9.63 -24.22 -14.84
CA ASN A 1190 9.40 -23.34 -16.00
C ASN A 1190 9.95 -23.94 -17.30
N GLU A 1191 11.17 -24.49 -17.28
CA GLU A 1191 11.78 -25.20 -18.42
C GLU A 1191 10.87 -26.32 -18.94
N PHE A 1192 10.35 -27.13 -18.02
CA PHE A 1192 9.52 -28.29 -18.34
C PHE A 1192 8.10 -27.91 -18.82
N GLU A 1193 7.51 -26.86 -18.24
CA GLU A 1193 6.25 -26.27 -18.72
C GLU A 1193 6.38 -25.79 -20.18
N ILE A 1194 7.47 -25.07 -20.48
CA ILE A 1194 7.78 -24.58 -21.83
C ILE A 1194 8.04 -25.75 -22.79
N ALA A 1195 8.85 -26.74 -22.39
CA ALA A 1195 9.25 -27.86 -23.24
C ALA A 1195 8.09 -28.79 -23.64
N ASN A 1196 7.01 -28.83 -22.86
CA ASN A 1196 5.85 -29.70 -23.10
C ASN A 1196 4.55 -28.94 -23.44
N ASP A 1197 4.59 -27.61 -23.51
CA ASP A 1197 3.41 -26.73 -23.66
C ASP A 1197 2.33 -27.07 -22.61
N LEU A 1198 2.75 -27.14 -21.36
CA LEU A 1198 1.86 -27.33 -20.21
C LEU A 1198 1.40 -26.00 -19.66
N SER A 1199 0.19 -25.98 -19.11
CA SER A 1199 -0.42 -24.78 -18.53
C SER A 1199 -0.91 -25.11 -17.14
N ILE A 1200 -0.11 -24.80 -16.13
CA ILE A 1200 -0.37 -25.21 -14.75
C ILE A 1200 -1.07 -24.10 -13.96
N TRP A 1201 -2.14 -24.46 -13.26
CA TRP A 1201 -2.84 -23.60 -12.31
C TRP A 1201 -2.70 -24.16 -10.90
N PHE A 1202 -1.91 -23.49 -10.07
CA PHE A 1202 -1.77 -23.80 -8.64
C PHE A 1202 -3.01 -23.32 -7.86
N GLU A 1203 -3.58 -24.14 -6.99
CA GLU A 1203 -4.80 -23.82 -6.24
C GLU A 1203 -4.72 -24.31 -4.79
N ARG A 1204 -5.44 -23.68 -3.87
CA ARG A 1204 -5.45 -24.10 -2.46
C ARG A 1204 -6.44 -25.26 -2.25
N ILE A 1205 -6.01 -26.29 -1.51
CA ILE A 1205 -6.89 -27.33 -0.94
C ILE A 1205 -6.75 -27.35 0.59
N ALA A 1206 -7.81 -27.67 1.32
CA ALA A 1206 -7.72 -27.89 2.77
C ALA A 1206 -7.12 -29.29 3.04
N SER A 1207 -6.19 -29.42 3.99
CA SER A 1207 -5.55 -30.72 4.30
C SER A 1207 -6.53 -31.82 4.73
N ALA A 1208 -7.71 -31.47 5.24
CA ALA A 1208 -8.79 -32.42 5.54
C ALA A 1208 -9.49 -32.96 4.28
N SER A 1209 -9.47 -32.20 3.18
CA SER A 1209 -9.98 -32.57 1.85
C SER A 1209 -8.88 -33.11 0.93
N ASN A 1210 -7.61 -33.07 1.36
CA ASN A 1210 -6.46 -33.40 0.53
C ASN A 1210 -6.28 -34.93 0.40
N PRO A 1211 -6.48 -35.52 -0.80
CA PRO A 1211 -6.31 -36.97 -0.98
C PRO A 1211 -4.84 -37.43 -0.81
N ALA A 1212 -3.87 -36.53 -0.80
CA ALA A 1212 -2.46 -36.84 -0.56
C ALA A 1212 -2.05 -36.87 0.94
N ASP A 1213 -2.91 -36.42 1.88
CA ASP A 1213 -2.57 -36.39 3.31
C ASP A 1213 -2.35 -37.79 3.91
N ALA A 1214 -3.25 -38.74 3.63
CA ALA A 1214 -3.08 -40.12 4.10
C ALA A 1214 -1.89 -40.86 3.42
N PRO A 1215 -1.70 -40.79 2.08
CA PRO A 1215 -0.53 -41.37 1.42
C PRO A 1215 0.81 -40.81 1.89
N SER A 1216 0.93 -39.49 2.10
CA SER A 1216 2.17 -38.87 2.59
C SER A 1216 2.53 -39.29 4.03
N ARG A 1217 1.52 -39.59 4.86
CA ARG A 1217 1.67 -40.18 6.20
C ARG A 1217 1.97 -41.68 6.19
N GLY A 1218 2.03 -42.32 5.01
CA GLY A 1218 2.23 -43.76 4.87
C GLY A 1218 0.97 -44.60 5.09
N GLU A 1219 -0.22 -44.00 5.20
CA GLU A 1219 -1.51 -44.68 5.39
C GLU A 1219 -2.05 -45.28 4.07
N VAL A 1220 -1.16 -45.87 3.26
CA VAL A 1220 -1.40 -46.32 1.89
C VAL A 1220 -2.22 -47.62 1.77
N LYS A 1221 -2.85 -48.09 2.86
CA LYS A 1221 -3.57 -49.39 2.91
C LYS A 1221 -4.68 -49.51 1.86
N HIS A 1222 -5.29 -48.39 1.47
CA HIS A 1222 -6.40 -48.34 0.51
C HIS A 1222 -5.95 -48.03 -0.93
N LEU A 1223 -4.66 -47.70 -1.16
CA LEU A 1223 -4.14 -47.44 -2.51
C LEU A 1223 -3.56 -48.71 -3.15
N PRO A 1224 -3.86 -49.03 -4.42
CA PRO A 1224 -3.19 -50.11 -5.14
C PRO A 1224 -1.68 -49.86 -5.23
N ALA A 1225 -0.87 -50.93 -5.18
CA ALA A 1225 0.60 -50.81 -5.16
C ALA A 1225 1.16 -50.14 -6.42
N SER A 1226 0.47 -50.27 -7.56
CA SER A 1226 0.84 -49.66 -8.86
C SER A 1226 0.87 -48.13 -8.87
N PHE A 1227 0.15 -47.46 -7.96
CA PHE A 1227 0.10 -45.99 -7.87
C PHE A 1227 1.11 -45.41 -6.86
N ARG A 1228 2.02 -46.23 -6.33
CA ARG A 1228 2.96 -45.83 -5.26
C ARG A 1228 4.36 -45.55 -5.79
N ILE A 1229 4.59 -44.36 -6.36
CA ILE A 1229 5.94 -43.90 -6.70
C ILE A 1229 6.67 -43.55 -5.40
N ARG A 1230 7.64 -44.37 -4.99
CA ARG A 1230 8.48 -44.12 -3.82
C ARG A 1230 9.68 -43.26 -4.24
N LEU A 1231 9.65 -41.97 -3.93
CA LEU A 1231 10.78 -41.08 -4.15
C LEU A 1231 12.01 -41.57 -3.36
N ASP A 1232 13.08 -41.90 -4.08
CA ASP A 1232 14.37 -42.25 -3.50
C ASP A 1232 15.09 -40.99 -3.01
N ARG A 1233 15.56 -41.01 -1.77
CA ARG A 1233 16.37 -39.95 -1.15
C ARG A 1233 17.65 -39.68 -1.95
N HIS A 1234 18.23 -40.68 -2.62
CA HIS A 1234 19.41 -40.50 -3.48
C HIS A 1234 19.10 -39.84 -4.83
N VAL A 1235 17.85 -39.93 -5.31
CA VAL A 1235 17.39 -39.16 -6.48
C VAL A 1235 17.02 -37.73 -6.06
N LEU A 1236 16.45 -37.57 -4.87
CA LEU A 1236 16.13 -36.28 -4.27
C LEU A 1236 17.40 -35.41 -4.07
N LEU A 1237 18.51 -36.05 -3.67
CA LEU A 1237 19.87 -35.45 -3.59
C LEU A 1237 20.62 -35.35 -4.93
N ARG A 1238 19.97 -35.62 -6.07
CA ARG A 1238 20.50 -35.41 -7.43
C ARG A 1238 19.64 -34.44 -8.27
N ALA A 1239 18.51 -33.99 -7.72
CA ALA A 1239 17.60 -33.01 -8.31
C ALA A 1239 17.58 -31.69 -7.52
N MET A 1240 18.24 -31.67 -6.36
CA MET A 1240 18.77 -30.51 -5.66
C MET A 1240 20.26 -30.37 -5.97
#